data_AF-A0A829YN40-F1
#
_entry.id   AF-A0A829YN40-F1
#
_cell.length_a   1.000
_cell.length_b   1.000
_cell.length_c   1.000
_cell.angle_alpha   90.00
_cell.angle_beta   90.00
_cell.angle_gamma   90.00
#
_symmetry.space_group_name_H-M   'P 1'
#
loop_
_entity.id
_entity.type
_entity.pdbx_description
1 polymer ?
#
loop_
_entity_poly.entity_id
_entity_poly.type
_entity_poly.pdbx_seq_one_letter_code
_entity_poly.pdbx_strand_id
1 'polypeptide(L)'
;MFRKTIVALAAWLASGVGLPAWSATVLETSEVRAANAAAAAQLPPTYEFTLTAAGNYVVTLKDLGVMPGLPVDPTNLNVPVLQSLQVLVTRDLQAVAELEIDYPTEPNIAQLPETQVFAGTPGTYRVHVLGAASDAGVGLFSVDVAPSGGGAPLFQVADEIAIQSGPAPEQTVLQTSFTVTQAGAYRVRALDRSFPAPLVERNVLVLQTSPTVGVVVSNQGAFSTADVGTFNATAGATYDLIVIASSSGADAAGLYGVSVQGGPSDAVIYRSENAVGSLPRARTLSIASAGAHTLTLADLEFPEALTSFSAAVIQNETFVGSTTGTTAANLTLSAGPAQLFVYAVTPTVGAASVTLGQGAQVEYADVHIADASPEASTPAIYSFSPSEAVAAGNYMLTLADLRFPTQLTDLRAAVVQGATVVHQLDEAGSEPVTLQTGRMRVLVAATPPPVSGTTPGNGLFALTLTTQPGNATVIESTQGVGGLFTARVVTLPAAGRYDVTLKDFAFPERLRTSWLAVTRGTTLVGQVIGSSAIQNLQLEAGLHVLNFLGQPAADANYGTFGMKVADSVAPPVVTLAASPTSVTSGQTTTLTWSATGATSCSAAGGWSGSKALTGPETSVALTANTTFEIECVGPGGRDDASVTVTVNAAALRRGGGGAMDPPLLVSLLALLSLATARRRSILR
;
A
#
# COMPACT_ATOMS: atom_id res chain seq x y z
N MET A 1 -33.11 -22.93 -6.92
CA MET A 1 -32.81 -22.19 -8.17
C MET A 1 -31.34 -21.82 -8.15
N PHE A 2 -30.53 -22.78 -8.56
CA PHE A 2 -29.07 -22.73 -8.69
C PHE A 2 -28.77 -23.13 -10.14
N ARG A 3 -27.68 -22.61 -10.71
CA ARG A 3 -27.17 -22.83 -12.08
C ARG A 3 -27.82 -21.99 -13.19
N LYS A 4 -27.12 -20.93 -13.63
CA LYS A 4 -26.90 -20.58 -15.04
C LYS A 4 -26.02 -19.31 -15.19
N THR A 5 -24.72 -19.40 -14.90
CA THR A 5 -23.73 -18.41 -15.41
C THR A 5 -22.28 -18.92 -15.49
N ILE A 6 -22.04 -20.23 -15.58
CA ILE A 6 -20.69 -20.82 -15.81
C ILE A 6 -20.75 -21.83 -16.97
N VAL A 7 -21.19 -21.37 -18.15
CA VAL A 7 -21.19 -22.22 -19.37
C VAL A 7 -20.62 -21.51 -20.60
N ALA A 8 -20.41 -20.19 -20.56
CA ALA A 8 -19.85 -19.47 -21.72
C ALA A 8 -18.32 -19.61 -21.88
N LEU A 9 -17.57 -19.99 -20.84
CA LEU A 9 -16.11 -20.07 -20.89
C LEU A 9 -15.57 -21.45 -21.33
N ALA A 10 -16.37 -22.52 -21.20
CA ALA A 10 -15.91 -23.89 -21.46
C ALA A 10 -16.05 -24.34 -22.93
N ALA A 11 -16.89 -23.66 -23.72
CA ALA A 11 -17.11 -24.03 -25.13
C ALA A 11 -16.06 -23.45 -26.10
N TRP A 12 -15.12 -22.64 -25.61
CA TRP A 12 -14.04 -22.03 -26.41
C TRP A 12 -12.67 -22.69 -26.21
N LEU A 13 -12.57 -23.72 -25.35
CA LEU A 13 -11.34 -24.48 -25.07
C LEU A 13 -11.13 -25.69 -25.99
N ALA A 14 -12.04 -25.95 -26.94
CA ALA A 14 -11.98 -27.13 -27.82
C ALA A 14 -11.37 -26.87 -29.21
N SER A 15 -11.02 -25.62 -29.56
CA SER A 15 -10.23 -25.29 -30.74
C SER A 15 -8.81 -24.98 -30.33
N GLY A 16 -7.87 -25.88 -30.63
CA GLY A 16 -6.44 -25.79 -30.30
C GLY A 16 -5.68 -24.67 -31.00
N VAL A 17 -6.16 -23.43 -30.88
CA VAL A 17 -5.41 -22.22 -31.15
C VAL A 17 -5.06 -21.65 -29.79
N GLY A 18 -3.80 -21.77 -29.37
CA GLY A 18 -3.31 -21.15 -28.15
C GLY A 18 -3.64 -19.66 -28.17
N LEU A 19 -4.55 -19.22 -27.30
CA LEU A 19 -4.69 -17.81 -27.00
C LEU A 19 -3.34 -17.34 -26.43
N PRO A 20 -2.84 -16.15 -26.81
CA PRO A 20 -1.68 -15.59 -26.13
C PRO A 20 -1.99 -15.56 -24.63
N ALA A 21 -1.07 -16.08 -23.81
CA ALA A 21 -1.19 -16.03 -22.37
C ALA A 21 -1.18 -14.55 -21.95
N TRP A 22 -2.37 -13.98 -21.73
CA TRP A 22 -2.48 -12.68 -21.11
C TRP A 22 -2.05 -12.84 -19.66
N SER A 23 -1.08 -12.05 -19.20
CA SER A 23 -0.71 -12.01 -17.78
C SER A 23 -1.92 -11.54 -16.97
N ALA A 24 -2.37 -12.35 -16.02
CA ALA A 24 -3.40 -11.89 -15.10
C ALA A 24 -2.76 -10.93 -14.10
N THR A 25 -3.22 -9.67 -14.10
CA THR A 25 -2.85 -8.72 -13.06
C THR A 25 -3.58 -9.09 -11.77
N VAL A 26 -2.82 -9.38 -10.72
CA VAL A 26 -3.36 -9.73 -9.40
C VAL A 26 -3.54 -8.48 -8.54
N LEU A 27 -2.60 -7.54 -8.63
CA LEU A 27 -2.66 -6.23 -7.96
C LEU A 27 -2.10 -5.16 -8.90
N GLU A 28 -2.76 -4.02 -8.94
CA GLU A 28 -2.20 -2.79 -9.48
C GLU A 28 -2.76 -1.59 -8.72
N THR A 29 -1.89 -0.81 -8.12
CA THR A 29 -2.26 0.40 -7.37
C THR A 29 -1.22 1.51 -7.53
N SER A 30 -1.65 2.74 -7.34
CA SER A 30 -0.80 3.93 -7.22
C SER A 30 -1.27 4.75 -6.04
N GLU A 31 -0.34 5.34 -5.29
CA GLU A 31 -0.58 5.94 -3.99
C GLU A 31 0.39 7.09 -3.73
N VAL A 32 -0.06 8.06 -2.94
CA VAL A 32 0.76 9.19 -2.48
C VAL A 32 1.33 8.88 -1.11
N ARG A 33 2.61 9.19 -0.94
CA ARG A 33 3.30 9.16 0.34
C ARG A 33 3.54 10.60 0.82
N ALA A 34 3.00 10.92 1.99
CA ALA A 34 3.33 12.15 2.71
C ALA A 34 4.63 12.00 3.53
N ALA A 35 5.39 13.09 3.64
CA ALA A 35 6.67 13.15 4.34
C ALA A 35 6.51 13.15 5.87
N ASN A 36 5.42 13.71 6.38
CA ASN A 36 5.13 13.84 7.82
C ASN A 36 3.60 13.91 8.06
N ALA A 37 3.20 13.95 9.33
CA ALA A 37 1.78 13.99 9.72
C ALA A 37 1.06 15.26 9.27
N ALA A 38 1.74 16.41 9.23
CA ALA A 38 1.14 17.67 8.78
C ALA A 38 0.83 17.64 7.27
N ALA A 39 1.76 17.13 6.46
CA ALA A 39 1.51 16.88 5.03
C ALA A 39 0.41 15.82 4.84
N ALA A 40 0.41 14.75 5.64
CA ALA A 40 -0.63 13.72 5.55
C ALA A 40 -2.04 14.26 5.85
N ALA A 41 -2.16 15.24 6.76
CA ALA A 41 -3.43 15.88 7.09
C ALA A 41 -3.99 16.75 5.94
N GLN A 42 -3.14 17.22 5.04
CA GLN A 42 -3.52 18.02 3.88
C GLN A 42 -3.81 17.18 2.63
N LEU A 43 -3.63 15.85 2.69
CA LEU A 43 -3.73 14.97 1.53
C LEU A 43 -5.20 14.53 1.29
N PRO A 44 -5.81 14.91 0.15
CA PRO A 44 -7.13 14.39 -0.23
C PRO A 44 -7.11 12.88 -0.50
N PRO A 45 -8.28 12.20 -0.50
CA PRO A 45 -8.35 10.80 -0.87
C PRO A 45 -7.93 10.58 -2.35
N THR A 46 -7.45 9.38 -2.66
CA THR A 46 -7.29 8.95 -4.05
C THR A 46 -8.67 8.68 -4.67
N TYR A 47 -8.90 9.24 -5.86
CA TYR A 47 -10.14 8.99 -6.62
C TYR A 47 -9.91 7.97 -7.73
N GLU A 48 -10.97 7.27 -8.13
CA GLU A 48 -10.96 6.32 -9.24
C GLU A 48 -12.09 6.61 -10.22
N PHE A 49 -11.81 6.43 -11.52
CA PHE A 49 -12.82 6.41 -12.56
C PHE A 49 -12.52 5.33 -13.60
N THR A 50 -13.52 4.93 -14.38
CA THR A 50 -13.36 3.93 -15.43
C THR A 50 -13.79 4.47 -16.78
N LEU A 51 -12.91 4.34 -17.77
CA LEU A 51 -13.26 4.58 -19.16
C LEU A 51 -13.78 3.29 -19.80
N THR A 52 -14.81 3.39 -20.64
CA THR A 52 -15.39 2.24 -21.35
C THR A 52 -14.98 2.18 -22.82
N ALA A 53 -14.42 3.26 -23.36
CA ALA A 53 -14.03 3.38 -24.76
C ALA A 53 -12.61 3.96 -24.88
N ALA A 54 -11.92 3.62 -25.96
CA ALA A 54 -10.70 4.31 -26.33
C ALA A 54 -11.04 5.65 -26.99
N GLY A 55 -10.25 6.68 -26.73
CA GLY A 55 -10.47 8.01 -27.29
C GLY A 55 -9.58 9.06 -26.64
N ASN A 56 -9.68 10.30 -27.10
CA ASN A 56 -9.00 11.42 -26.45
C ASN A 56 -9.90 12.03 -25.38
N TYR A 57 -9.33 12.28 -24.20
CA TYR A 57 -10.00 12.83 -23.04
C TYR A 57 -9.23 14.04 -22.53
N VAL A 58 -9.90 14.95 -21.84
CA VAL A 58 -9.32 16.14 -21.24
C VAL A 58 -9.49 16.06 -19.74
N VAL A 59 -8.38 16.13 -19.01
CA VAL A 59 -8.37 16.40 -17.57
C VAL A 59 -8.39 17.92 -17.38
N THR A 60 -9.25 18.40 -16.50
CA THR A 60 -9.32 19.82 -16.11
C THR A 60 -9.14 19.93 -14.60
N LEU A 61 -8.13 20.67 -14.16
CA LEU A 61 -7.87 20.98 -12.77
C LEU A 61 -8.29 22.43 -12.49
N LYS A 62 -9.02 22.65 -11.40
CA LYS A 62 -9.50 23.98 -11.02
C LYS A 62 -9.29 24.24 -9.54
N ASP A 63 -8.79 25.42 -9.23
CA ASP A 63 -8.91 26.04 -7.91
C ASP A 63 -10.25 26.79 -7.85
N LEU A 64 -11.14 26.35 -6.96
CA LEU A 64 -12.48 26.94 -6.83
C LEU A 64 -12.47 28.27 -6.08
N GLY A 65 -11.42 28.57 -5.31
CA GLY A 65 -11.30 29.79 -4.51
C GLY A 65 -11.01 31.06 -5.31
N VAL A 66 -10.47 30.91 -6.53
CA VAL A 66 -10.01 32.02 -7.38
C VAL A 66 -10.70 32.08 -8.75
N MET A 67 -11.73 31.26 -8.99
CA MET A 67 -12.44 31.24 -10.28
C MET A 67 -13.39 32.46 -10.46
N PRO A 68 -13.34 33.17 -11.60
CA PRO A 68 -14.26 34.28 -11.89
C PRO A 68 -15.72 33.83 -11.97
N GLY A 69 -16.63 34.50 -11.25
CA GLY A 69 -18.08 34.29 -11.37
C GLY A 69 -18.73 33.38 -10.32
N LEU A 70 -17.98 32.89 -9.33
CA LEU A 70 -18.55 32.35 -8.09
C LEU A 70 -18.94 33.51 -7.15
N PRO A 71 -20.01 33.40 -6.34
CA PRO A 71 -20.48 34.45 -5.42
C PRO A 71 -19.59 34.57 -4.17
N VAL A 72 -18.28 34.61 -4.37
CA VAL A 72 -17.26 34.87 -3.35
C VAL A 72 -16.54 36.14 -3.76
N ASP A 73 -16.85 37.23 -3.07
CA ASP A 73 -16.11 38.48 -3.17
C ASP A 73 -14.69 38.25 -2.59
N PRO A 74 -13.63 38.28 -3.42
CA PRO A 74 -12.26 37.99 -2.97
C PRO A 74 -11.71 39.06 -2.02
N THR A 75 -12.43 40.17 -1.82
CA THR A 75 -12.03 41.24 -0.90
C THR A 75 -12.71 41.18 0.47
N ASN A 76 -13.68 40.28 0.68
CA ASN A 76 -14.53 40.27 1.90
C ASN A 76 -14.52 38.98 2.73
N LEU A 77 -13.78 37.94 2.34
CA LEU A 77 -13.42 36.86 3.24
C LEU A 77 -11.90 36.71 3.23
N ASN A 78 -11.31 36.45 4.40
CA ASN A 78 -10.05 35.74 4.52
C ASN A 78 -10.23 34.33 3.93
N VAL A 79 -10.47 34.22 2.60
CA VAL A 79 -10.58 32.94 1.90
C VAL A 79 -9.16 32.42 1.79
N PRO A 80 -8.83 31.28 2.42
CA PRO A 80 -7.52 30.67 2.35
C PRO A 80 -7.24 30.33 0.88
N VAL A 81 -6.10 30.77 0.36
CA VAL A 81 -5.71 30.52 -1.02
C VAL A 81 -4.84 29.26 -1.01
N LEU A 82 -5.09 28.35 -1.95
CA LEU A 82 -4.14 27.27 -2.21
C LEU A 82 -2.80 27.89 -2.64
N GLN A 83 -1.71 27.47 -2.03
CA GLN A 83 -0.35 27.88 -2.41
C GLN A 83 0.23 26.93 -3.47
N SER A 84 -0.30 25.72 -3.54
CA SER A 84 0.00 24.76 -4.60
C SER A 84 -1.22 23.86 -4.83
N LEU A 85 -1.40 23.46 -6.09
CA LEU A 85 -2.44 22.51 -6.50
C LEU A 85 -1.95 21.78 -7.74
N GLN A 86 -1.86 20.47 -7.63
CA GLN A 86 -1.34 19.60 -8.66
C GLN A 86 -2.20 18.34 -8.74
N VAL A 87 -2.28 17.73 -9.91
CA VAL A 87 -2.97 16.45 -10.10
C VAL A 87 -2.14 15.51 -10.97
N LEU A 88 -2.09 14.25 -10.55
CA LEU A 88 -1.55 13.15 -11.32
C LEU A 88 -2.66 12.14 -11.59
N VAL A 89 -2.88 11.82 -12.86
CA VAL A 89 -3.75 10.73 -13.29
C VAL A 89 -2.88 9.56 -13.75
N THR A 90 -3.13 8.37 -13.21
CA THR A 90 -2.33 7.18 -13.47
C THR A 90 -3.16 6.00 -13.96
N ARG A 91 -2.52 5.13 -14.73
CA ARG A 91 -3.04 3.84 -15.18
C ARG A 91 -1.90 2.93 -15.65
N ASP A 92 -1.99 1.62 -15.39
CA ASP A 92 -1.02 0.62 -15.86
C ASP A 92 0.43 0.96 -15.45
N LEU A 93 0.58 1.53 -14.24
CA LEU A 93 1.83 2.13 -13.73
C LEU A 93 2.44 3.23 -14.63
N GLN A 94 1.62 3.91 -15.44
CA GLN A 94 2.00 5.08 -16.24
C GLN A 94 1.28 6.32 -15.75
N ALA A 95 1.97 7.46 -15.77
CA ALA A 95 1.34 8.77 -15.69
C ALA A 95 0.68 9.07 -17.04
N VAL A 96 -0.64 9.29 -17.05
CA VAL A 96 -1.38 9.63 -18.27
C VAL A 96 -1.70 11.11 -18.36
N ALA A 97 -1.73 11.80 -17.22
CA ALA A 97 -1.85 13.25 -17.13
C ALA A 97 -1.18 13.76 -15.84
N GLU A 98 -0.51 14.89 -15.94
CA GLU A 98 0.15 15.64 -14.87
C GLU A 98 -0.15 17.12 -15.11
N LEU A 99 -0.84 17.76 -14.19
CA LEU A 99 -1.15 19.18 -14.25
C LEU A 99 -0.73 19.84 -12.94
N GLU A 100 -0.25 21.06 -13.04
CA GLU A 100 0.14 21.91 -11.92
C GLU A 100 -0.40 23.32 -12.16
N ILE A 101 -1.02 23.91 -11.14
CA ILE A 101 -1.39 25.31 -11.16
C ILE A 101 -0.20 26.12 -10.66
N ASP A 102 0.33 26.97 -11.54
CA ASP A 102 1.35 27.95 -11.19
C ASP A 102 0.68 29.11 -10.42
N TYR A 103 1.07 29.30 -9.17
CA TYR A 103 0.64 30.41 -8.31
C TYR A 103 1.71 31.51 -8.37
N PRO A 104 1.55 32.55 -9.20
CA PRO A 104 2.57 33.56 -9.38
C PRO A 104 2.77 34.38 -8.10
N THR A 105 4.02 34.74 -7.82
CA THR A 105 4.41 35.61 -6.69
C THR A 105 4.03 37.09 -6.89
N GLU A 106 3.52 37.44 -8.08
CA GLU A 106 3.09 38.79 -8.50
C GLU A 106 1.61 38.74 -8.95
N PRO A 107 0.83 39.83 -8.89
CA PRO A 107 -0.64 39.82 -9.01
C PRO A 107 -1.19 39.53 -10.43
N ASN A 108 -0.41 38.90 -11.31
CA ASN A 108 -0.89 38.45 -12.62
C ASN A 108 -1.61 37.11 -12.46
N ILE A 109 -2.93 37.15 -12.63
CA ILE A 109 -3.93 36.06 -12.62
C ILE A 109 -3.35 34.68 -13.00
N ALA A 110 -3.45 33.70 -12.08
CA ALA A 110 -3.18 32.29 -12.36
C ALA A 110 -3.98 31.82 -13.58
N GLN A 111 -3.34 31.09 -14.51
CA GLN A 111 -3.97 30.61 -15.73
C GLN A 111 -4.92 29.45 -15.38
N LEU A 112 -6.16 29.79 -14.99
CA LEU A 112 -7.17 28.84 -14.57
C LEU A 112 -8.35 28.78 -15.55
N PRO A 113 -8.91 27.59 -15.80
CA PRO A 113 -8.48 26.27 -15.32
C PRO A 113 -7.28 25.71 -16.12
N GLU A 114 -6.50 24.82 -15.51
CA GLU A 114 -5.42 24.10 -16.20
C GLU A 114 -5.97 22.81 -16.85
N THR A 115 -5.56 22.51 -18.09
CA THR A 115 -6.11 21.38 -18.85
C THR A 115 -5.05 20.58 -19.59
N GLN A 116 -5.23 19.27 -19.66
CA GLN A 116 -4.35 18.38 -20.44
C GLN A 116 -5.17 17.32 -21.18
N VAL A 117 -4.86 17.12 -22.46
CA VAL A 117 -5.45 16.06 -23.27
C VAL A 117 -4.60 14.79 -23.14
N PHE A 118 -5.24 13.65 -22.93
CA PHE A 118 -4.60 12.33 -22.95
C PHE A 118 -5.36 11.34 -23.82
N ALA A 119 -4.64 10.34 -24.36
CA ALA A 119 -5.24 9.22 -25.08
C ALA A 119 -5.66 8.14 -24.07
N GLY A 120 -6.96 8.04 -23.83
CA GLY A 120 -7.57 7.05 -22.94
C GLY A 120 -7.86 5.73 -23.65
N THR A 121 -7.79 4.64 -22.89
CA THR A 121 -8.21 3.29 -23.27
C THR A 121 -9.24 2.76 -22.27
N PRO A 122 -10.04 1.73 -22.57
CA PRO A 122 -11.00 1.18 -21.61
C PRO A 122 -10.30 0.59 -20.37
N GLY A 123 -10.72 0.94 -19.17
CA GLY A 123 -10.13 0.48 -17.91
C GLY A 123 -10.17 1.54 -16.80
N THR A 124 -9.65 1.18 -15.63
CA THR A 124 -9.67 2.02 -14.42
C THR A 124 -8.45 2.94 -14.35
N TYR A 125 -8.70 4.17 -13.95
CA TYR A 125 -7.72 5.24 -13.75
C TYR A 125 -7.79 5.73 -12.31
N ARG A 126 -6.66 6.19 -11.78
CA ARG A 126 -6.55 6.80 -10.46
C ARG A 126 -6.15 8.26 -10.57
N VAL A 127 -6.76 9.11 -9.75
CA VAL A 127 -6.50 10.54 -9.67
C VAL A 127 -5.94 10.85 -8.28
N HIS A 128 -4.74 11.41 -8.25
CA HIS A 128 -4.04 11.86 -7.05
C HIS A 128 -3.96 13.36 -7.08
N VAL A 129 -4.60 14.02 -6.12
CA VAL A 129 -4.56 15.49 -5.99
C VAL A 129 -3.64 15.84 -4.84
N LEU A 130 -2.72 16.77 -5.09
CA LEU A 130 -1.78 17.28 -4.11
C LEU A 130 -1.94 18.79 -4.01
N GLY A 131 -1.76 19.35 -2.82
CA GLY A 131 -1.67 20.78 -2.67
C GLY A 131 -1.34 21.18 -1.24
N ALA A 132 -1.25 22.49 -1.04
CA ALA A 132 -1.05 23.12 0.24
C ALA A 132 -1.93 24.37 0.32
N ALA A 133 -2.57 24.59 1.47
CA ALA A 133 -3.35 25.79 1.73
C ALA A 133 -2.54 26.82 2.55
N SER A 134 -2.79 28.11 2.35
CA SER A 134 -2.17 29.19 3.13
C SER A 134 -2.56 29.17 4.61
N ASP A 135 -1.74 29.77 5.47
CA ASP A 135 -1.96 29.88 6.91
C ASP A 135 -3.40 30.34 7.24
N ALA A 136 -4.05 29.59 8.12
CA ALA A 136 -5.42 29.74 8.65
C ALA A 136 -6.65 29.25 7.85
N GLY A 137 -6.58 28.43 6.78
CA GLY A 137 -7.81 27.66 6.43
C GLY A 137 -7.81 26.61 5.32
N VAL A 138 -8.96 26.50 4.63
CA VAL A 138 -9.33 25.46 3.66
C VAL A 138 -9.24 26.01 2.23
N GLY A 139 -8.55 25.31 1.35
CA GLY A 139 -8.55 25.55 -0.09
C GLY A 139 -9.47 24.55 -0.81
N LEU A 140 -10.23 25.00 -1.80
CA LEU A 140 -11.19 24.16 -2.53
C LEU A 140 -10.70 23.89 -3.96
N PHE A 141 -10.85 22.65 -4.42
CA PHE A 141 -10.46 22.25 -5.77
C PHE A 141 -11.55 21.44 -6.48
N SER A 142 -11.42 21.31 -7.80
CA SER A 142 -12.15 20.31 -8.58
C SER A 142 -11.30 19.69 -9.68
N VAL A 143 -11.57 18.43 -9.98
CA VAL A 143 -11.00 17.70 -11.12
C VAL A 143 -12.12 17.15 -11.98
N ASP A 144 -12.09 17.45 -13.28
CA ASP A 144 -13.02 16.94 -14.28
C ASP A 144 -12.27 16.12 -15.35
N VAL A 145 -12.86 15.01 -15.80
CA VAL A 145 -12.40 14.26 -16.98
C VAL A 145 -13.55 14.11 -17.98
N ALA A 146 -13.37 14.65 -19.18
CA ALA A 146 -14.39 14.65 -20.24
C ALA A 146 -13.83 14.22 -21.60
N PRO A 147 -14.65 13.70 -22.54
CA PRO A 147 -14.21 13.45 -23.91
C PRO A 147 -13.75 14.74 -24.61
N SER A 148 -12.63 14.70 -25.33
CA SER A 148 -12.07 15.90 -25.98
C SER A 148 -12.92 16.46 -27.13
N GLY A 149 -13.80 15.62 -27.71
CA GLY A 149 -14.76 16.04 -28.74
C GLY A 149 -15.98 16.79 -28.19
N GLY A 150 -16.04 17.06 -26.89
CA GLY A 150 -17.20 17.60 -26.20
C GLY A 150 -18.14 16.51 -25.70
N GLY A 151 -18.85 16.80 -24.59
CA GLY A 151 -19.74 15.86 -23.91
C GLY A 151 -19.78 16.13 -22.40
N ALA A 152 -20.64 15.41 -21.68
CA ALA A 152 -20.65 15.46 -20.23
C ALA A 152 -19.35 14.86 -19.64
N PRO A 153 -18.87 15.36 -18.49
CA PRO A 153 -17.74 14.76 -17.79
C PRO A 153 -18.09 13.32 -17.38
N LEU A 154 -17.15 12.40 -17.60
CA LEU A 154 -17.23 11.01 -17.15
C LEU A 154 -16.79 10.85 -15.70
N PHE A 155 -15.99 11.80 -15.22
CA PHE A 155 -15.57 11.91 -13.84
C PHE A 155 -15.54 13.40 -13.48
N GLN A 156 -16.08 13.72 -12.31
CA GLN A 156 -16.11 15.07 -11.76
C GLN A 156 -16.09 14.94 -10.24
N VAL A 157 -15.12 15.59 -9.62
CA VAL A 157 -15.02 15.67 -8.16
C VAL A 157 -14.68 17.09 -7.74
N ALA A 158 -15.22 17.52 -6.62
CA ALA A 158 -14.84 18.74 -5.92
C ALA A 158 -14.65 18.40 -4.45
N ASP A 159 -13.54 18.85 -3.85
CA ASP A 159 -13.18 18.55 -2.47
C ASP A 159 -12.25 19.64 -1.92
N GLU A 160 -11.76 19.45 -0.70
CA GLU A 160 -10.99 20.43 0.05
C GLU A 160 -9.58 19.98 0.45
N ILE A 161 -8.68 20.96 0.65
CA ILE A 161 -7.35 20.80 1.24
C ILE A 161 -7.33 21.72 2.48
N ALA A 162 -7.38 21.11 3.67
CA ALA A 162 -7.45 21.84 4.93
C ALA A 162 -6.10 21.82 5.65
N ILE A 163 -5.66 22.96 6.20
CA ILE A 163 -4.40 23.02 6.95
C ILE A 163 -4.45 22.46 8.36
N GLN A 164 -5.64 22.28 8.97
CA GLN A 164 -5.71 22.19 10.44
C GLN A 164 -4.94 20.96 10.95
N SER A 165 -3.71 21.20 11.40
CA SER A 165 -3.19 20.46 12.54
C SER A 165 -4.20 20.64 13.66
N GLY A 166 -4.49 19.57 14.39
CA GLY A 166 -5.33 19.65 15.57
C GLY A 166 -4.86 20.71 16.57
N PRO A 167 -5.62 20.93 17.66
CA PRO A 167 -5.16 21.78 18.74
C PRO A 167 -3.74 21.41 19.21
N ALA A 168 -3.04 22.35 19.85
CA ALA A 168 -1.73 22.09 20.43
C ALA A 168 -1.75 20.79 21.28
N PRO A 169 -0.65 20.03 21.39
CA PRO A 169 -0.64 18.72 22.03
C PRO A 169 -1.19 18.69 23.47
N GLU A 170 -1.19 19.82 24.16
CA GLU A 170 -1.71 20.02 25.52
C GLU A 170 -3.18 20.46 25.59
N GLN A 171 -3.79 20.72 24.43
CA GLN A 171 -5.14 21.24 24.27
C GLN A 171 -6.08 20.24 23.60
N THR A 172 -7.37 20.43 23.81
CA THR A 172 -8.42 19.74 23.05
C THR A 172 -9.59 20.66 22.80
N VAL A 173 -10.15 20.57 21.61
CA VAL A 173 -11.35 21.31 21.20
C VAL A 173 -12.50 20.33 21.05
N LEU A 174 -13.54 20.49 21.86
CA LEU A 174 -14.86 19.92 21.60
C LEU A 174 -15.67 20.94 20.81
N GLN A 175 -16.21 20.54 19.67
CA GLN A 175 -17.22 21.29 18.93
C GLN A 175 -18.39 20.36 18.64
N THR A 176 -19.59 20.78 19.02
CA THR A 176 -20.80 19.96 18.92
C THR A 176 -22.03 20.84 18.82
N SER A 177 -23.16 20.30 18.38
CA SER A 177 -24.43 21.02 18.32
C SER A 177 -25.52 20.27 19.09
N PHE A 178 -26.47 21.03 19.64
CA PHE A 178 -27.63 20.49 20.33
C PHE A 178 -28.86 21.35 20.08
N THR A 179 -30.04 20.74 20.11
CA THR A 179 -31.32 21.42 19.96
C THR A 179 -32.07 21.42 21.28
N VAL A 180 -32.68 22.56 21.61
CA VAL A 180 -33.49 22.71 22.81
C VAL A 180 -34.95 22.45 22.48
N THR A 181 -35.60 21.52 23.19
CA THR A 181 -37.02 21.16 22.94
C THR A 181 -38.03 21.97 23.74
N GLN A 182 -37.61 22.57 24.85
CA GLN A 182 -38.46 23.37 25.75
C GLN A 182 -37.81 24.72 26.03
N ALA A 183 -38.56 25.81 25.93
CA ALA A 183 -38.04 27.13 26.27
C ALA A 183 -37.75 27.24 27.77
N GLY A 184 -36.70 27.96 28.15
CA GLY A 184 -36.35 28.17 29.56
C GLY A 184 -34.89 28.55 29.77
N ALA A 185 -34.49 28.69 31.04
CA ALA A 185 -33.11 28.93 31.42
C ALA A 185 -32.30 27.62 31.43
N TYR A 186 -31.14 27.64 30.77
CA TYR A 186 -30.19 26.54 30.72
C TYR A 186 -28.85 26.98 31.31
N ARG A 187 -28.22 26.07 32.05
CA ARG A 187 -26.87 26.21 32.61
C ARG A 187 -25.90 25.30 31.87
N VAL A 188 -24.70 25.81 31.65
CA VAL A 188 -23.56 25.05 31.12
C VAL A 188 -22.61 24.79 32.28
N ARG A 189 -22.09 23.57 32.39
CA ARG A 189 -21.04 23.19 33.34
C ARG A 189 -19.88 22.60 32.59
N ALA A 190 -18.66 22.95 32.98
CA ALA A 190 -17.43 22.32 32.54
C ALA A 190 -16.59 22.00 33.77
N LEU A 191 -16.47 20.71 34.06
CA LEU A 191 -15.94 20.18 35.31
C LEU A 191 -14.67 19.37 35.01
N ASP A 192 -13.57 19.75 35.66
CA ASP A 192 -12.35 18.94 35.66
C ASP A 192 -12.57 17.68 36.50
N ARG A 193 -12.18 16.51 35.97
CA ARG A 193 -12.20 15.23 36.69
C ARG A 193 -10.92 15.02 37.51
N SER A 194 -9.94 15.91 37.36
CA SER A 194 -8.61 15.86 37.98
C SER A 194 -7.92 14.51 37.76
N PHE A 195 -8.09 13.98 36.54
CA PHE A 195 -7.55 12.71 36.10
C PHE A 195 -6.93 12.86 34.71
N PRO A 196 -5.73 12.30 34.46
CA PRO A 196 -4.78 11.79 35.45
C PRO A 196 -4.17 12.91 36.32
N ALA A 197 -4.24 14.15 35.83
CA ALA A 197 -3.83 15.36 36.53
C ALA A 197 -4.90 16.45 36.39
N PRO A 198 -4.87 17.50 37.24
CA PRO A 198 -5.77 18.65 37.12
C PRO A 198 -5.54 19.46 35.83
N LEU A 199 -6.62 19.99 35.27
CA LEU A 199 -6.60 20.90 34.13
C LEU A 199 -6.37 22.36 34.56
N VAL A 200 -5.84 23.20 33.66
CA VAL A 200 -5.46 24.58 33.97
C VAL A 200 -6.51 25.58 33.53
N GLU A 201 -6.89 25.55 32.26
CA GLU A 201 -7.75 26.58 31.66
C GLU A 201 -8.83 25.95 30.78
N ARG A 202 -10.01 26.59 30.77
CA ARG A 202 -11.05 26.33 29.77
C ARG A 202 -11.59 27.61 29.14
N ASN A 203 -11.95 27.49 27.87
CA ASN A 203 -12.78 28.45 27.15
C ASN A 203 -14.07 27.75 26.73
N VAL A 204 -15.22 28.30 27.10
CA VAL A 204 -16.54 27.78 26.77
C VAL A 204 -17.31 28.84 26.00
N LEU A 205 -17.75 28.47 24.81
CA LEU A 205 -18.57 29.30 23.93
C LEU A 205 -19.85 28.54 23.58
N VAL A 206 -21.00 29.20 23.72
CA VAL A 206 -22.27 28.69 23.18
C VAL A 206 -22.80 29.71 22.19
N LEU A 207 -23.05 29.25 20.97
CA LEU A 207 -23.56 30.02 19.86
C LEU A 207 -24.97 29.53 19.55
N GLN A 208 -25.95 30.42 19.53
CA GLN A 208 -27.19 30.10 18.85
C GLN A 208 -26.93 30.13 17.35
N THR A 209 -27.36 29.11 16.61
CA THR A 209 -27.17 29.00 15.15
C THR A 209 -28.49 29.08 14.38
N SER A 210 -29.62 28.90 15.07
CA SER A 210 -30.97 29.06 14.50
C SER A 210 -31.99 29.42 15.58
N PRO A 211 -33.01 30.26 15.28
CA PRO A 211 -33.23 30.99 14.04
C PRO A 211 -32.36 32.26 13.89
N THR A 212 -31.71 32.69 14.97
CA THR A 212 -30.82 33.86 14.99
C THR A 212 -29.42 33.42 15.39
N VAL A 213 -28.41 33.91 14.66
CA VAL A 213 -27.00 33.63 14.96
C VAL A 213 -26.50 34.60 16.02
N GLY A 214 -25.93 34.09 17.12
CA GLY A 214 -25.35 34.94 18.16
C GLY A 214 -24.70 34.18 19.31
N VAL A 215 -23.74 34.82 19.98
CA VAL A 215 -23.09 34.28 21.19
C VAL A 215 -24.03 34.44 22.39
N VAL A 216 -24.35 33.34 23.07
CA VAL A 216 -25.21 33.33 24.27
C VAL A 216 -24.45 32.99 25.56
N VAL A 217 -23.30 32.33 25.45
CA VAL A 217 -22.34 32.13 26.55
C VAL A 217 -20.94 32.33 26.01
N SER A 218 -20.11 33.11 26.71
CA SER A 218 -18.66 33.21 26.51
C SER A 218 -18.01 33.28 27.88
N ASN A 219 -17.21 32.27 28.23
CA ASN A 219 -16.55 32.17 29.52
C ASN A 219 -15.14 31.61 29.36
N GLN A 220 -14.18 32.27 29.98
CA GLN A 220 -12.78 31.85 30.04
C GLN A 220 -12.34 31.83 31.51
N GLY A 221 -11.56 30.82 31.89
CA GLY A 221 -10.90 30.76 33.19
C GLY A 221 -10.55 29.35 33.63
N ALA A 222 -10.20 29.18 34.91
CA ALA A 222 -9.88 27.88 35.49
C ALA A 222 -11.12 26.99 35.65
N PHE A 223 -10.94 25.67 35.66
CA PHE A 223 -12.03 24.74 35.96
C PHE A 223 -12.61 24.94 37.36
N SER A 224 -13.93 24.79 37.50
CA SER A 224 -14.67 24.96 38.74
C SER A 224 -15.89 24.04 38.78
N THR A 225 -16.42 23.81 39.98
CA THR A 225 -17.67 23.06 40.19
C THR A 225 -18.93 23.88 39.95
N ALA A 226 -18.78 25.18 39.66
CA ALA A 226 -19.89 26.10 39.41
C ALA A 226 -20.33 26.09 37.94
N ASP A 227 -21.51 26.64 37.68
CA ASP A 227 -21.98 26.87 36.32
C ASP A 227 -21.05 27.87 35.62
N VAL A 228 -20.62 27.53 34.40
CA VAL A 228 -19.71 28.37 33.59
C VAL A 228 -20.45 29.39 32.75
N GLY A 229 -21.76 29.24 32.65
CA GLY A 229 -22.64 30.20 31.99
C GLY A 229 -24.08 29.75 32.06
N THR A 230 -24.99 30.71 31.89
CA THR A 230 -26.42 30.45 31.76
C THR A 230 -26.96 31.22 30.57
N PHE A 231 -27.89 30.64 29.82
CA PHE A 231 -28.58 31.30 28.73
C PHE A 231 -30.06 30.93 28.72
N ASN A 232 -30.90 31.80 28.17
CA ASN A 232 -32.31 31.50 27.95
C ASN A 232 -32.49 30.97 26.54
N ALA A 233 -33.05 29.76 26.43
CA ALA A 233 -33.28 29.10 25.16
C ALA A 233 -34.73 29.20 24.71
N THR A 234 -34.94 29.26 23.40
CA THR A 234 -36.24 29.10 22.74
C THR A 234 -36.44 27.65 22.31
N ALA A 235 -37.69 27.18 22.37
CA ALA A 235 -38.03 25.84 21.89
C ALA A 235 -37.79 25.73 20.38
N GLY A 236 -37.11 24.66 19.96
CA GLY A 236 -36.73 24.40 18.57
C GLY A 236 -35.46 25.12 18.10
N ALA A 237 -34.81 25.92 18.94
CA ALA A 237 -33.54 26.56 18.60
C ALA A 237 -32.36 25.56 18.67
N THR A 238 -31.41 25.74 17.77
CA THR A 238 -30.16 24.96 17.71
C THR A 238 -29.00 25.83 18.19
N TYR A 239 -28.10 25.20 18.94
CA TYR A 239 -26.93 25.81 19.52
C TYR A 239 -25.68 24.99 19.22
N ASP A 240 -24.57 25.66 18.96
CA ASP A 240 -23.25 25.06 18.94
C ASP A 240 -22.58 25.30 20.29
N LEU A 241 -21.97 24.27 20.86
CA LEU A 241 -21.13 24.32 22.04
C LEU A 241 -19.69 24.04 21.62
N ILE A 242 -18.82 24.99 21.96
CA ILE A 242 -17.38 24.88 21.74
C ILE A 242 -16.70 24.95 23.12
N VAL A 243 -15.88 23.95 23.42
CA VAL A 243 -15.06 23.92 24.63
C VAL A 243 -13.61 23.68 24.24
N ILE A 244 -12.74 24.61 24.62
CA ILE A 244 -11.29 24.44 24.52
C ILE A 244 -10.79 24.21 25.93
N ALA A 245 -10.15 23.07 26.17
CA ALA A 245 -9.55 22.72 27.45
C ALA A 245 -8.03 22.60 27.31
N SER A 246 -7.30 23.13 28.27
CA SER A 246 -5.83 23.10 28.31
C SER A 246 -5.34 22.37 29.57
N SER A 247 -4.37 21.49 29.38
CA SER A 247 -3.58 20.89 30.46
C SER A 247 -2.23 21.60 30.61
N SER A 248 -1.44 21.23 31.63
CA SER A 248 -0.07 21.74 31.81
C SER A 248 0.87 20.64 32.28
N GLY A 249 2.17 20.88 32.11
CA GLY A 249 3.24 19.94 32.51
C GLY A 249 3.79 19.14 31.33
N ALA A 250 4.88 18.40 31.59
CA ALA A 250 5.58 17.61 30.57
C ALA A 250 4.72 16.50 29.95
N ASP A 251 3.74 16.01 30.72
CA ASP A 251 2.85 14.92 30.38
C ASP A 251 1.54 15.37 29.70
N ALA A 252 1.14 16.64 29.92
CA ALA A 252 0.00 17.30 29.27
C ALA A 252 -1.28 16.42 29.11
N ALA A 253 -1.74 15.76 30.18
CA ALA A 253 -2.90 14.86 30.15
C ALA A 253 -3.97 15.28 31.15
N GLY A 254 -5.25 15.27 30.74
CA GLY A 254 -6.37 15.56 31.62
C GLY A 254 -7.72 15.10 31.07
N LEU A 255 -8.77 15.29 31.87
CA LEU A 255 -10.12 14.83 31.55
C LEU A 255 -11.15 15.82 32.09
N TYR A 256 -12.07 16.26 31.24
CA TYR A 256 -13.20 17.08 31.68
C TYR A 256 -14.54 16.53 31.20
N GLY A 257 -15.56 16.77 32.03
CA GLY A 257 -16.95 16.60 31.66
C GLY A 257 -17.57 17.96 31.32
N VAL A 258 -18.38 18.02 30.27
CA VAL A 258 -19.25 19.17 29.98
C VAL A 258 -20.70 18.72 29.99
N SER A 259 -21.61 19.59 30.45
CA SER A 259 -23.05 19.34 30.40
C SER A 259 -23.85 20.62 30.20
N VAL A 260 -24.95 20.51 29.46
CA VAL A 260 -25.99 21.54 29.36
C VAL A 260 -27.26 21.00 30.01
N GLN A 261 -27.75 21.71 31.01
CA GLN A 261 -28.90 21.29 31.82
C GLN A 261 -29.86 22.46 32.02
N GLY A 262 -31.15 22.21 32.05
CA GLY A 262 -32.12 23.23 32.43
C GLY A 262 -33.49 23.04 31.78
N GLY A 263 -34.17 24.15 31.57
CA GLY A 263 -35.57 24.16 31.16
C GLY A 263 -36.52 23.77 32.30
N PRO A 264 -37.82 23.60 32.01
CA PRO A 264 -38.86 23.35 33.01
C PRO A 264 -38.66 22.08 33.86
N SER A 265 -38.00 21.06 33.32
CA SER A 265 -37.73 19.78 33.98
C SER A 265 -36.33 19.70 34.61
N ASP A 266 -35.52 20.75 34.49
CA ASP A 266 -34.10 20.75 34.85
C ASP A 266 -33.33 19.53 34.25
N ALA A 267 -33.71 19.10 33.05
CA ALA A 267 -33.14 17.91 32.40
C ALA A 267 -31.78 18.23 31.77
N VAL A 268 -30.87 17.24 31.77
CA VAL A 268 -29.61 17.33 31.05
C VAL A 268 -29.85 16.99 29.59
N ILE A 269 -29.61 17.96 28.70
CA ILE A 269 -29.91 17.85 27.27
C ILE A 269 -28.68 17.60 26.40
N TYR A 270 -27.50 17.93 26.92
CA TYR A 270 -26.23 17.63 26.29
C TYR A 270 -25.17 17.33 27.35
N ARG A 271 -24.25 16.43 27.03
CA ARG A 271 -23.17 16.02 27.92
C ARG A 271 -22.13 15.18 27.19
N SER A 272 -20.88 15.35 27.59
CA SER A 272 -19.75 14.56 27.07
C SER A 272 -18.58 14.57 28.05
N GLU A 273 -17.75 13.53 27.96
CA GLU A 273 -16.48 13.40 28.67
C GLU A 273 -15.37 13.40 27.63
N ASN A 274 -14.38 14.28 27.83
CA ASN A 274 -13.42 14.63 26.81
C ASN A 274 -12.01 14.57 27.40
N ALA A 275 -11.19 13.72 26.80
CA ALA A 275 -9.77 13.67 27.09
C ALA A 275 -9.08 14.95 26.62
N VAL A 276 -8.03 15.34 27.32
CA VAL A 276 -7.21 16.53 27.02
C VAL A 276 -5.77 16.10 26.86
N GLY A 277 -5.15 16.65 25.82
CA GLY A 277 -3.76 16.45 25.45
C GLY A 277 -3.37 14.99 25.24
N SER A 278 -2.36 14.48 25.94
CA SER A 278 -1.85 13.12 25.73
C SER A 278 -2.75 12.02 26.31
N LEU A 279 -3.85 12.36 27.01
CA LEU A 279 -4.79 11.35 27.50
C LEU A 279 -5.49 10.65 26.32
N PRO A 280 -5.37 9.32 26.18
CA PRO A 280 -6.02 8.60 25.10
C PRO A 280 -7.55 8.64 25.20
N ARG A 281 -8.21 8.47 24.05
CA ARG A 281 -9.68 8.40 23.99
C ARG A 281 -10.23 7.26 24.85
N ALA A 282 -11.41 7.48 25.41
CA ALA A 282 -12.11 6.48 26.22
C ALA A 282 -12.37 5.19 25.44
N ARG A 283 -12.22 4.06 26.12
CA ARG A 283 -12.68 2.75 25.67
C ARG A 283 -14.11 2.53 26.17
N THR A 284 -15.00 2.08 25.29
CA THR A 284 -16.38 1.79 25.66
C THR A 284 -16.46 0.40 26.29
N LEU A 285 -17.07 0.32 27.47
CA LEU A 285 -17.37 -0.90 28.19
C LEU A 285 -18.87 -1.18 28.15
N SER A 286 -19.24 -2.45 28.16
CA SER A 286 -20.64 -2.90 28.34
C SER A 286 -20.73 -3.69 29.64
N ILE A 287 -21.25 -3.07 30.69
CA ILE A 287 -21.39 -3.69 32.01
C ILE A 287 -22.61 -4.59 32.00
N ALA A 288 -22.41 -5.89 32.23
CA ALA A 288 -23.47 -6.88 32.07
C ALA A 288 -24.47 -6.85 33.22
N SER A 289 -24.01 -6.63 34.46
CA SER A 289 -24.86 -6.59 35.64
C SER A 289 -24.47 -5.47 36.59
N ALA A 290 -25.45 -4.86 37.25
CA ALA A 290 -25.18 -3.85 38.26
C ALA A 290 -24.54 -4.49 39.51
N GLY A 291 -23.59 -3.78 40.15
CA GLY A 291 -22.99 -4.22 41.41
C GLY A 291 -21.57 -3.74 41.62
N ALA A 292 -20.90 -4.36 42.59
CA ALA A 292 -19.51 -4.10 42.92
C ALA A 292 -18.56 -4.76 41.91
N HIS A 293 -17.70 -3.94 41.30
CA HIS A 293 -16.67 -4.34 40.36
C HIS A 293 -15.31 -3.94 40.91
N THR A 294 -14.26 -4.63 40.49
CA THR A 294 -12.88 -4.33 40.85
C THR A 294 -12.11 -3.95 39.59
N LEU A 295 -11.56 -2.74 39.59
CA LEU A 295 -10.64 -2.25 38.58
C LEU A 295 -9.21 -2.48 39.07
N THR A 296 -8.43 -3.22 38.30
CA THR A 296 -7.01 -3.51 38.60
C THR A 296 -6.12 -3.16 37.43
N LEU A 297 -4.94 -2.66 37.74
CA LEU A 297 -3.87 -2.42 36.79
C LEU A 297 -2.65 -3.24 37.18
N ALA A 298 -1.87 -3.67 36.20
CA ALA A 298 -0.53 -4.20 36.43
C ALA A 298 0.42 -3.68 35.36
N ASP A 299 1.62 -3.31 35.77
CA ASP A 299 2.73 -3.10 34.84
C ASP A 299 3.12 -4.46 34.25
N LEU A 300 3.27 -4.53 32.93
CA LEU A 300 3.77 -5.74 32.27
C LEU A 300 5.29 -5.80 32.28
N GLU A 301 5.97 -4.73 32.69
CA GLU A 301 7.43 -4.60 32.69
C GLU A 301 8.04 -4.90 31.31
N PHE A 302 7.30 -4.57 30.24
CA PHE A 302 7.69 -4.85 28.86
C PHE A 302 7.50 -3.64 27.92
N PRO A 303 8.51 -3.31 27.09
CA PRO A 303 9.90 -3.76 27.20
C PRO A 303 10.62 -3.14 28.41
N GLU A 304 10.07 -2.03 28.93
CA GLU A 304 10.55 -1.30 30.09
C GLU A 304 9.40 -1.10 31.10
N ALA A 305 9.75 -0.87 32.36
CA ALA A 305 8.79 -0.55 33.40
C ALA A 305 8.19 0.85 33.21
N LEU A 306 6.92 1.00 33.59
CA LEU A 306 6.20 2.27 33.57
C LEU A 306 6.62 3.14 34.76
N THR A 307 6.71 4.45 34.56
CA THR A 307 6.97 5.40 35.66
C THR A 307 5.71 5.66 36.48
N SER A 308 4.56 5.72 35.81
CA SER A 308 3.25 5.79 36.45
C SER A 308 2.16 5.28 35.51
N PHE A 309 1.06 4.78 36.08
CA PHE A 309 -0.09 4.35 35.30
C PHE A 309 -1.35 4.44 36.15
N SER A 310 -2.46 4.80 35.51
CA SER A 310 -3.74 5.03 36.17
C SER A 310 -4.90 4.76 35.22
N ALA A 311 -6.06 4.50 35.79
CA ALA A 311 -7.28 4.32 35.01
C ALA A 311 -8.48 4.91 35.75
N ALA A 312 -9.44 5.43 35.00
CA ALA A 312 -10.68 5.99 35.51
C ALA A 312 -11.89 5.41 34.77
N VAL A 313 -12.96 5.16 35.51
CA VAL A 313 -14.24 4.71 34.96
C VAL A 313 -15.29 5.79 35.16
N ILE A 314 -15.98 6.11 34.07
CA ILE A 314 -17.12 7.02 34.07
C ILE A 314 -18.34 6.24 33.61
N GLN A 315 -19.45 6.38 34.31
CA GLN A 315 -20.70 5.73 33.96
C GLN A 315 -21.86 6.65 34.30
N ASN A 316 -22.85 6.72 33.41
CA ASN A 316 -24.00 7.63 33.56
C ASN A 316 -23.52 9.04 33.94
N GLU A 317 -22.46 9.50 33.25
CA GLU A 317 -21.80 10.80 33.36
C GLU A 317 -21.36 11.21 34.77
N THR A 318 -21.19 10.19 35.62
CA THR A 318 -20.62 10.33 36.95
C THR A 318 -19.25 9.68 36.94
N PHE A 319 -18.25 10.41 37.44
CA PHE A 319 -16.95 9.83 37.74
C PHE A 319 -17.13 8.78 38.83
N VAL A 320 -17.06 7.50 38.46
CA VAL A 320 -17.35 6.38 39.37
C VAL A 320 -16.17 6.14 40.29
N GLY A 321 -14.96 6.24 39.73
CA GLY A 321 -13.72 6.10 40.47
C GLY A 321 -12.52 5.91 39.56
N SER A 322 -11.35 5.96 40.16
CA SER A 322 -10.07 5.72 39.49
C SER A 322 -9.14 4.90 40.37
N THR A 323 -8.08 4.39 39.76
CA THR A 323 -6.95 3.81 40.47
C THR A 323 -5.62 4.21 39.83
N THR A 324 -4.55 4.16 40.62
CA THR A 324 -3.18 4.46 40.20
C THR A 324 -2.24 3.37 40.70
N GLY A 325 -1.29 2.96 39.86
CA GLY A 325 -0.40 1.84 40.12
C GLY A 325 -1.17 0.52 40.26
N THR A 326 -0.61 -0.42 41.01
CA THR A 326 -1.16 -1.77 41.20
C THR A 326 -2.28 -1.85 42.24
N THR A 327 -2.69 -0.72 42.82
CA THR A 327 -3.78 -0.69 43.80
C THR A 327 -5.10 -1.01 43.09
N ALA A 328 -5.93 -1.87 43.68
CA ALA A 328 -7.26 -2.14 43.13
C ALA A 328 -8.26 -1.07 43.58
N ALA A 329 -9.15 -0.63 42.69
CA ALA A 329 -10.29 0.20 43.04
C ALA A 329 -11.60 -0.60 43.01
N ASN A 330 -12.41 -0.47 44.06
CA ASN A 330 -13.74 -1.04 44.11
C ASN A 330 -14.75 0.00 43.61
N LEU A 331 -15.47 -0.33 42.54
CA LEU A 331 -16.40 0.53 41.84
C LEU A 331 -17.81 -0.03 41.97
N THR A 332 -18.82 0.83 42.14
CA THR A 332 -20.21 0.39 42.03
C THR A 332 -20.75 0.84 40.69
N LEU A 333 -20.96 -0.10 39.79
CA LEU A 333 -21.44 0.15 38.43
C LEU A 333 -22.89 -0.31 38.28
N SER A 334 -23.63 0.38 37.42
CA SER A 334 -24.93 -0.04 36.91
C SER A 334 -24.76 -0.92 35.67
N ALA A 335 -25.77 -1.71 35.30
CA ALA A 335 -25.77 -2.38 34.00
C ALA A 335 -25.88 -1.34 32.88
N GLY A 336 -25.15 -1.54 31.77
CA GLY A 336 -25.15 -0.64 30.62
C GLY A 336 -23.77 -0.10 30.25
N PRO A 337 -23.72 0.93 29.39
CA PRO A 337 -22.45 1.45 28.87
C PRO A 337 -21.66 2.17 29.94
N ALA A 338 -20.33 2.01 29.93
CA ALA A 338 -19.39 2.81 30.72
C ALA A 338 -18.19 3.21 29.84
N GLN A 339 -17.43 4.20 30.28
CA GLN A 339 -16.21 4.66 29.62
C GLN A 339 -15.00 4.40 30.53
N LEU A 340 -13.95 3.81 29.96
CA LEU A 340 -12.68 3.56 30.62
C LEU A 340 -11.61 4.44 29.99
N PHE A 341 -10.97 5.26 30.81
CA PHE A 341 -9.77 6.02 30.45
C PHE A 341 -8.57 5.35 31.09
N VAL A 342 -7.50 5.18 30.34
CA VAL A 342 -6.25 4.61 30.83
C VAL A 342 -5.13 5.55 30.43
N TYR A 343 -4.26 5.85 31.38
CA TYR A 343 -3.12 6.72 31.19
C TYR A 343 -1.88 6.08 31.78
N ALA A 344 -0.76 6.13 31.07
CA ALA A 344 0.51 5.62 31.52
C ALA A 344 1.65 6.47 31.00
N VAL A 345 2.69 6.60 31.82
CA VAL A 345 3.92 7.32 31.51
C VAL A 345 5.07 6.33 31.56
N THR A 346 6.01 6.49 30.64
CA THR A 346 7.19 5.63 30.46
C THR A 346 8.37 6.48 30.00
N PRO A 347 9.63 6.08 30.25
CA PRO A 347 10.81 6.79 29.72
C PRO A 347 10.97 6.62 28.20
N THR A 348 10.51 5.49 27.64
CA THR A 348 10.60 5.17 26.21
C THR A 348 9.28 4.59 25.73
N VAL A 349 9.04 3.30 25.94
CA VAL A 349 7.78 2.61 25.69
C VAL A 349 7.55 1.58 26.78
N GLY A 350 6.29 1.31 27.09
CA GLY A 350 5.92 0.31 28.08
C GLY A 350 4.47 -0.11 27.94
N ALA A 351 4.04 -1.10 28.72
CA ALA A 351 2.67 -1.57 28.64
C ALA A 351 2.09 -1.91 30.01
N ALA A 352 0.84 -1.52 30.24
CA ALA A 352 0.05 -1.90 31.40
C ALA A 352 -1.10 -2.82 30.98
N SER A 353 -1.42 -3.81 31.81
CA SER A 353 -2.69 -4.50 31.71
C SER A 353 -3.77 -3.77 32.52
N VAL A 354 -4.99 -3.79 32.00
CA VAL A 354 -6.17 -3.24 32.66
C VAL A 354 -7.24 -4.31 32.70
N THR A 355 -7.75 -4.61 33.90
CA THR A 355 -8.81 -5.59 34.11
C THR A 355 -9.95 -4.96 34.91
N LEU A 356 -11.18 -5.17 34.46
CA LEU A 356 -12.40 -4.92 35.21
C LEU A 356 -13.11 -6.25 35.42
N GLY A 357 -13.30 -6.62 36.69
CA GLY A 357 -13.94 -7.87 37.05
C GLY A 357 -15.09 -7.68 38.05
N GLN A 358 -15.98 -8.68 38.09
CA GLN A 358 -17.05 -8.79 39.08
C GLN A 358 -16.90 -10.13 39.80
N GLY A 359 -16.39 -10.10 41.03
CA GLY A 359 -16.00 -11.33 41.74
C GLY A 359 -14.90 -12.08 40.98
N ALA A 360 -15.15 -13.34 40.60
CA ALA A 360 -14.21 -14.15 39.83
C ALA A 360 -14.36 -14.00 38.30
N GLN A 361 -15.36 -13.26 37.82
CA GLN A 361 -15.59 -13.04 36.40
C GLN A 361 -14.78 -11.84 35.91
N VAL A 362 -14.13 -11.98 34.75
CA VAL A 362 -13.46 -10.89 34.05
C VAL A 362 -14.42 -10.36 32.99
N GLU A 363 -14.93 -9.14 33.19
CA GLU A 363 -15.85 -8.51 32.22
C GLU A 363 -15.07 -7.80 31.10
N TYR A 364 -13.93 -7.21 31.44
CA TYR A 364 -13.04 -6.54 30.50
C TYR A 364 -11.58 -6.79 30.88
N ALA A 365 -10.76 -7.09 29.88
CA ALA A 365 -9.31 -7.15 30.02
C ALA A 365 -8.66 -6.71 28.71
N ASP A 366 -7.67 -5.84 28.81
CA ASP A 366 -6.94 -5.31 27.65
C ASP A 366 -5.56 -4.81 28.08
N VAL A 367 -4.70 -4.60 27.09
CA VAL A 367 -3.39 -3.96 27.28
C VAL A 367 -3.47 -2.50 26.83
N HIS A 368 -2.85 -1.63 27.60
CA HIS A 368 -2.61 -0.24 27.29
C HIS A 368 -1.12 -0.05 27.01
N ILE A 369 -0.80 0.46 25.81
CA ILE A 369 0.56 0.78 25.41
C ILE A 369 0.81 2.25 25.74
N ALA A 370 1.91 2.50 26.44
CA ALA A 370 2.46 3.81 26.71
C ALA A 370 3.64 4.07 25.77
N ASP A 371 3.68 5.27 25.22
CA ASP A 371 4.74 5.73 24.33
C ASP A 371 5.15 7.15 24.73
N ALA A 372 6.43 7.33 25.04
CA ALA A 372 6.98 8.61 25.46
C ALA A 372 7.18 9.58 24.30
N SER A 373 7.25 9.08 23.06
CA SER A 373 7.47 9.92 21.88
C SER A 373 6.71 9.40 20.66
N PRO A 374 5.86 10.22 20.02
CA PRO A 374 5.21 9.84 18.77
C PRO A 374 6.18 9.85 17.57
N GLU A 375 7.47 10.16 17.78
CA GLU A 375 8.46 10.23 16.71
C GLU A 375 8.79 8.85 16.18
N ALA A 376 8.70 8.70 14.86
CA ALA A 376 8.96 7.44 14.19
C ALA A 376 10.44 6.98 14.24
N SER A 377 11.36 7.79 14.76
CA SER A 377 12.75 7.40 15.01
C SER A 377 12.98 6.82 16.41
N THR A 378 11.94 6.72 17.24
CA THR A 378 12.02 6.21 18.61
C THR A 378 11.45 4.79 18.71
N PRO A 379 11.76 4.03 19.80
CA PRO A 379 11.18 2.71 20.02
C PRO A 379 9.66 2.74 20.05
N ALA A 380 9.01 1.67 19.58
CA ALA A 380 7.54 1.54 19.57
C ALA A 380 7.11 0.14 20.01
N ILE A 381 5.88 0.01 20.54
CA ILE A 381 5.23 -1.29 20.76
C ILE A 381 4.09 -1.49 19.75
N TYR A 382 4.15 -2.62 19.06
CA TYR A 382 3.11 -3.10 18.16
C TYR A 382 2.33 -4.22 18.84
N SER A 383 1.01 -4.24 18.66
CA SER A 383 0.12 -5.19 19.32
C SER A 383 -0.64 -6.03 18.31
N PHE A 384 -0.54 -7.35 18.45
CA PHE A 384 -1.19 -8.33 17.59
C PHE A 384 -2.11 -9.22 18.42
N SER A 385 -3.36 -9.39 17.99
CA SER A 385 -4.32 -10.26 18.67
C SER A 385 -5.13 -11.02 17.61
N PRO A 386 -5.35 -12.33 17.78
CA PRO A 386 -6.24 -13.07 16.90
C PRO A 386 -7.68 -12.56 17.02
N SER A 387 -8.48 -12.73 15.97
CA SER A 387 -9.90 -12.34 15.97
C SER A 387 -10.75 -13.18 16.94
N GLU A 388 -10.31 -14.40 17.23
CA GLU A 388 -10.97 -15.35 18.12
C GLU A 388 -10.07 -15.72 19.29
N ALA A 389 -10.68 -16.20 20.39
CA ALA A 389 -9.93 -16.73 21.52
C ALA A 389 -9.15 -17.98 21.11
N VAL A 390 -7.93 -18.13 21.63
CA VAL A 390 -7.12 -19.33 21.39
C VAL A 390 -7.59 -20.48 22.27
N ALA A 391 -7.39 -21.71 21.80
CA ALA A 391 -7.60 -22.91 22.61
C ALA A 391 -6.39 -23.15 23.54
N ALA A 392 -6.59 -23.87 24.63
CA ALA A 392 -5.47 -24.36 25.43
C ALA A 392 -4.61 -25.32 24.60
N GLY A 393 -3.30 -25.11 24.57
CA GLY A 393 -2.39 -25.94 23.79
C GLY A 393 -1.00 -25.35 23.60
N ASN A 394 -0.20 -26.06 22.81
CA ASN A 394 1.14 -25.65 22.44
C ASN A 394 1.11 -24.87 21.13
N TYR A 395 1.89 -23.82 21.07
CA TYR A 395 2.04 -22.95 19.91
C TYR A 395 3.52 -22.70 19.66
N MET A 396 3.87 -22.30 18.44
CA MET A 396 5.20 -21.79 18.09
C MET A 396 5.09 -20.31 17.79
N LEU A 397 5.76 -19.49 18.60
CA LEU A 397 5.93 -18.06 18.36
C LEU A 397 7.21 -17.87 17.56
N THR A 398 7.14 -17.18 16.42
CA THR A 398 8.32 -16.83 15.64
C THR A 398 8.33 -15.33 15.36
N LEU A 399 9.40 -14.67 15.77
CA LEU A 399 9.70 -13.27 15.53
C LEU A 399 10.94 -13.17 14.65
N ALA A 400 10.85 -12.49 13.51
CA ALA A 400 11.95 -12.35 12.58
C ALA A 400 12.23 -10.88 12.29
N ASP A 401 13.49 -10.46 12.47
CA ASP A 401 14.00 -9.25 11.84
C ASP A 401 14.30 -9.57 10.37
N LEU A 402 13.58 -8.93 9.45
CA LEU A 402 13.75 -9.15 8.01
C LEU A 402 14.94 -8.38 7.43
N ARG A 403 15.62 -7.57 8.25
CA ARG A 403 16.78 -6.74 7.90
C ARG A 403 16.53 -5.86 6.68
N PHE A 404 15.30 -5.42 6.54
CA PHE A 404 14.86 -4.58 5.44
C PHE A 404 14.34 -3.24 5.97
N PRO A 405 14.85 -2.10 5.48
CA PRO A 405 16.07 -2.00 4.68
C PRO A 405 17.36 -2.29 5.45
N THR A 406 17.29 -2.14 6.77
CA THR A 406 18.40 -2.33 7.69
C THR A 406 17.90 -3.11 8.90
N GLN A 407 18.84 -3.72 9.61
CA GLN A 407 18.56 -4.45 10.83
C GLN A 407 18.01 -3.50 11.91
N LEU A 408 17.05 -3.96 12.69
CA LEU A 408 16.52 -3.22 13.84
C LEU A 408 17.57 -3.17 14.96
N THR A 409 17.56 -2.09 15.75
CA THR A 409 18.50 -1.92 16.87
C THR A 409 18.16 -2.87 18.02
N ASP A 410 16.86 -3.06 18.26
CA ASP A 410 16.30 -3.97 19.28
C ASP A 410 14.96 -4.49 18.76
N LEU A 411 14.68 -5.78 19.00
CA LEU A 411 13.44 -6.42 18.60
C LEU A 411 13.09 -7.53 19.60
N ARG A 412 12.00 -7.35 20.34
CA ARG A 412 11.53 -8.26 21.40
C ARG A 412 10.05 -8.53 21.25
N ALA A 413 9.58 -9.65 21.77
CA ALA A 413 8.15 -9.93 21.83
C ALA A 413 7.73 -10.47 23.21
N ALA A 414 6.54 -10.10 23.65
CA ALA A 414 5.91 -10.64 24.84
C ALA A 414 4.52 -11.18 24.51
N VAL A 415 4.24 -12.39 24.96
CA VAL A 415 2.91 -13.00 24.89
C VAL A 415 2.18 -12.71 26.19
N VAL A 416 1.03 -12.05 26.08
CA VAL A 416 0.21 -11.64 27.22
C VAL A 416 -1.09 -12.44 27.23
N GLN A 417 -1.39 -13.07 28.37
CA GLN A 417 -2.70 -13.65 28.67
C GLN A 417 -3.22 -13.10 30.00
N GLY A 418 -4.44 -12.58 30.00
CA GLY A 418 -4.99 -11.88 31.16
C GLY A 418 -4.16 -10.64 31.51
N ALA A 419 -3.67 -10.59 32.76
CA ALA A 419 -2.86 -9.48 33.28
C ALA A 419 -1.35 -9.78 33.33
N THR A 420 -0.89 -10.88 32.70
CA THR A 420 0.48 -11.37 32.85
C THR A 420 1.15 -11.65 31.51
N VAL A 421 2.45 -11.37 31.43
CA VAL A 421 3.33 -11.89 30.38
C VAL A 421 3.58 -13.38 30.66
N VAL A 422 3.14 -14.25 29.75
CA VAL A 422 3.28 -15.71 29.88
C VAL A 422 4.52 -16.26 29.16
N HIS A 423 5.08 -15.48 28.24
CA HIS A 423 6.29 -15.82 27.50
C HIS A 423 6.91 -14.56 26.90
N GLN A 424 8.23 -14.53 26.74
CA GLN A 424 8.96 -13.42 26.16
C GLN A 424 10.12 -13.93 25.30
N LEU A 425 10.34 -13.24 24.18
CA LEU A 425 11.53 -13.33 23.34
C LEU A 425 12.31 -12.03 23.52
N ASP A 426 13.54 -12.14 24.02
CA ASP A 426 14.43 -10.97 24.21
C ASP A 426 15.17 -10.56 22.92
N GLU A 427 15.09 -11.39 21.89
CA GLU A 427 15.58 -11.11 20.54
C GLU A 427 14.74 -11.85 19.49
N ALA A 428 14.99 -11.58 18.19
CA ALA A 428 14.36 -12.32 17.10
C ALA A 428 14.67 -13.82 17.22
N GLY A 429 13.64 -14.67 17.16
CA GLY A 429 13.78 -16.11 17.39
C GLY A 429 12.48 -16.88 17.21
N SER A 430 12.55 -18.18 17.44
CA SER A 430 11.39 -19.09 17.38
C SER A 430 11.38 -19.98 18.61
N GLU A 431 10.36 -19.82 19.46
CA GLU A 431 10.23 -20.59 20.70
C GLU A 431 8.81 -21.13 20.91
N PRO A 432 8.68 -22.32 21.53
CA PRO A 432 7.38 -22.87 21.88
C PRO A 432 6.77 -22.13 23.06
N VAL A 433 5.46 -21.83 22.96
CA VAL A 433 4.66 -21.24 24.04
C VAL A 433 3.44 -22.10 24.35
N THR A 434 3.17 -22.31 25.63
CA THR A 434 1.94 -23.00 26.08
C THR A 434 0.91 -21.96 26.49
N LEU A 435 -0.26 -21.98 25.85
CA LEU A 435 -1.33 -21.03 26.10
C LEU A 435 -2.50 -21.72 26.79
N GLN A 436 -3.21 -20.96 27.63
CA GLN A 436 -4.51 -21.35 28.16
C GLN A 436 -5.63 -20.92 27.22
N THR A 437 -6.80 -21.55 27.32
CA THR A 437 -7.99 -21.11 26.57
C THR A 437 -8.34 -19.68 26.95
N GLY A 438 -8.47 -18.79 25.97
CA GLY A 438 -8.86 -17.41 26.21
C GLY A 438 -8.31 -16.41 25.19
N ARG A 439 -8.54 -15.13 25.46
CA ARG A 439 -7.95 -14.05 24.65
C ARG A 439 -6.46 -13.92 24.99
N MET A 440 -5.68 -13.58 23.98
CA MET A 440 -4.25 -13.36 24.12
C MET A 440 -3.81 -12.22 23.20
N ARG A 441 -2.64 -11.67 23.48
CA ARG A 441 -1.99 -10.67 22.64
C ARG A 441 -0.50 -10.93 22.56
N VAL A 442 0.11 -10.67 21.41
CA VAL A 442 1.56 -10.54 21.27
C VAL A 442 1.87 -9.05 21.19
N LEU A 443 2.67 -8.57 22.12
CA LEU A 443 3.31 -7.27 22.05
C LEU A 443 4.68 -7.45 21.39
N VAL A 444 5.04 -6.60 20.44
CA VAL A 444 6.37 -6.58 19.83
C VAL A 444 6.95 -5.20 20.08
N ALA A 445 8.01 -5.13 20.86
CA ALA A 445 8.79 -3.91 21.03
C ALA A 445 9.88 -3.88 19.97
N ALA A 446 9.97 -2.79 19.22
CA ALA A 446 10.99 -2.64 18.20
C ALA A 446 11.60 -1.25 18.22
N THR A 447 12.93 -1.18 18.10
CA THR A 447 13.68 0.06 17.99
C THR A 447 14.19 0.24 16.56
N PRO A 448 13.78 1.30 15.85
CA PRO A 448 14.29 1.57 14.50
C PRO A 448 15.81 1.80 14.53
N PRO A 449 16.51 1.51 13.43
CA PRO A 449 17.92 1.86 13.29
C PRO A 449 18.09 3.39 13.22
N PRO A 450 19.23 3.93 13.65
CA PRO A 450 19.51 5.36 13.51
C PRO A 450 19.60 5.75 12.03
N VAL A 451 19.17 6.98 11.72
CA VAL A 451 19.33 7.54 10.37
C VAL A 451 20.82 7.71 10.07
N SER A 452 21.28 7.19 8.92
CA SER A 452 22.68 7.29 8.49
C SER A 452 22.77 7.76 7.04
N GLY A 453 23.13 9.03 6.85
CA GLY A 453 23.20 9.66 5.53
C GLY A 453 21.84 9.66 4.85
N THR A 454 21.74 9.02 3.68
CA THR A 454 20.49 8.84 2.93
C THR A 454 19.73 7.56 3.29
N THR A 455 20.26 6.73 4.19
CA THR A 455 19.58 5.50 4.61
C THR A 455 18.50 5.84 5.63
N PRO A 456 17.23 5.48 5.36
CA PRO A 456 16.15 5.73 6.31
C PRO A 456 16.39 4.97 7.62
N GLY A 457 16.03 5.60 8.75
CA GLY A 457 16.03 4.97 10.07
C GLY A 457 14.83 4.04 10.23
N ASN A 458 14.77 3.01 9.40
CA ASN A 458 13.63 2.14 9.24
C ASN A 458 14.05 0.67 9.24
N GLY A 459 13.18 -0.19 9.75
CA GLY A 459 13.36 -1.64 9.68
C GLY A 459 12.03 -2.36 9.46
N LEU A 460 12.08 -3.67 9.33
CA LEU A 460 10.91 -4.49 9.03
C LEU A 460 11.04 -5.78 9.83
N PHE A 461 10.00 -6.11 10.61
CA PHE A 461 9.92 -7.42 11.25
C PHE A 461 8.70 -8.18 10.75
N ALA A 462 8.71 -9.49 10.99
CA ALA A 462 7.57 -10.34 10.81
C ALA A 462 7.32 -11.21 12.04
N LEU A 463 6.06 -11.51 12.27
CA LEU A 463 5.56 -12.24 13.43
C LEU A 463 4.65 -13.36 12.94
N THR A 464 4.86 -14.57 13.45
CA THR A 464 3.89 -15.66 13.33
C THR A 464 3.65 -16.35 14.66
N LEU A 465 2.40 -16.80 14.85
CA LEU A 465 2.00 -17.71 15.91
C LEU A 465 1.27 -18.89 15.26
N THR A 466 1.75 -20.11 15.43
CA THR A 466 1.16 -21.30 14.82
C THR A 466 0.85 -22.38 15.85
N THR A 467 -0.21 -23.15 15.64
CA THR A 467 -0.59 -24.29 16.50
C THR A 467 0.39 -25.46 16.40
N GLN A 468 0.57 -26.20 17.50
CA GLN A 468 1.39 -27.42 17.55
C GLN A 468 0.63 -28.61 18.15
N PRO A 469 0.63 -29.80 17.51
CA PRO A 469 1.05 -30.07 16.13
C PRO A 469 0.01 -29.54 15.13
N GLY A 470 0.43 -29.22 13.90
CA GLY A 470 -0.51 -28.90 12.81
C GLY A 470 -0.21 -27.59 12.07
N ASN A 471 0.63 -26.72 12.64
CA ASN A 471 1.13 -25.49 12.00
C ASN A 471 0.03 -24.56 11.46
N ALA A 472 -1.19 -24.62 12.00
CA ALA A 472 -2.25 -23.69 11.59
C ALA A 472 -1.90 -22.29 12.11
N THR A 473 -1.87 -21.32 11.21
CA THR A 473 -1.57 -19.91 11.50
C THR A 473 -2.69 -19.26 12.33
N VAL A 474 -2.31 -18.69 13.46
CA VAL A 474 -3.18 -17.92 14.36
C VAL A 474 -2.91 -16.42 14.21
N ILE A 475 -1.64 -16.05 14.13
CA ILE A 475 -1.18 -14.70 13.82
C ILE A 475 -0.15 -14.82 12.71
N GLU A 476 -0.27 -13.97 11.70
CA GLU A 476 0.75 -13.72 10.68
C GLU A 476 0.72 -12.24 10.35
N SER A 477 1.86 -11.57 10.53
CA SER A 477 1.97 -10.16 10.25
C SER A 477 3.39 -9.79 9.84
N THR A 478 3.48 -8.82 8.95
CA THR A 478 4.72 -8.10 8.65
C THR A 478 4.48 -6.64 9.00
N GLN A 479 5.41 -6.03 9.73
CA GLN A 479 5.25 -4.70 10.27
C GLN A 479 6.51 -3.87 10.04
N GLY A 480 6.33 -2.72 9.38
CA GLY A 480 7.37 -1.71 9.25
C GLY A 480 7.58 -0.98 10.57
N VAL A 481 8.85 -0.76 10.91
CA VAL A 481 9.29 -0.02 12.11
C VAL A 481 9.86 1.31 11.68
N GLY A 482 9.43 2.33 12.39
CA GLY A 482 9.64 3.73 12.07
C GLY A 482 8.67 4.29 11.03
N GLY A 483 9.06 5.39 10.39
CA GLY A 483 8.17 6.15 9.50
C GLY A 483 8.05 5.54 8.10
N LEU A 484 7.25 6.18 7.24
CA LEU A 484 7.41 6.03 5.78
C LEU A 484 7.04 4.66 5.14
N PHE A 485 6.57 3.68 5.92
CA PHE A 485 6.09 2.40 5.40
C PHE A 485 4.61 2.42 4.96
N THR A 486 4.34 1.76 3.84
CA THR A 486 2.99 1.43 3.36
C THR A 486 2.93 -0.06 3.04
N ALA A 487 1.99 -0.79 3.62
CA ALA A 487 1.80 -2.21 3.36
C ALA A 487 0.59 -2.48 2.45
N ARG A 488 0.72 -3.45 1.54
CA ARG A 488 -0.40 -3.99 0.75
C ARG A 488 -0.41 -5.50 0.82
N VAL A 489 -1.57 -6.04 1.19
CA VAL A 489 -1.79 -7.49 1.22
C VAL A 489 -2.21 -7.93 -0.18
N VAL A 490 -1.54 -8.96 -0.71
CA VAL A 490 -1.90 -9.60 -1.97
C VAL A 490 -2.11 -11.09 -1.73
N THR A 491 -3.23 -11.63 -2.22
CA THR A 491 -3.52 -13.07 -2.13
C THR A 491 -3.33 -13.69 -3.51
N LEU A 492 -2.30 -14.52 -3.64
CA LEU A 492 -2.00 -15.20 -4.91
C LEU A 492 -2.88 -16.45 -5.06
N PRO A 493 -3.56 -16.63 -6.20
CA PRO A 493 -4.51 -17.74 -6.39
C PRO A 493 -3.82 -19.10 -6.56
N ALA A 494 -2.56 -19.11 -7.00
CA ALA A 494 -1.77 -20.31 -7.23
C ALA A 494 -0.28 -20.04 -6.99
N ALA A 495 0.50 -21.10 -6.78
CA ALA A 495 1.95 -20.99 -6.84
C ALA A 495 2.39 -20.83 -8.30
N GLY A 496 3.37 -19.97 -8.55
CA GLY A 496 3.76 -19.62 -9.92
C GLY A 496 4.89 -18.60 -9.99
N ARG A 497 5.15 -18.13 -11.21
CA ARG A 497 6.12 -17.07 -11.49
C ARG A 497 5.37 -15.77 -11.67
N TYR A 498 5.76 -14.75 -10.92
CA TYR A 498 5.12 -13.45 -10.89
C TYR A 498 6.14 -12.35 -11.18
N ASP A 499 5.70 -11.31 -11.88
CA ASP A 499 6.44 -10.07 -11.99
C ASP A 499 5.92 -9.09 -10.92
N VAL A 500 6.85 -8.52 -10.14
CA VAL A 500 6.55 -7.52 -9.12
C VAL A 500 7.26 -6.23 -9.49
N THR A 501 6.49 -5.20 -9.82
CA THR A 501 7.00 -3.93 -10.31
C THR A 501 6.72 -2.82 -9.31
N LEU A 502 7.75 -2.02 -9.02
CA LEU A 502 7.64 -0.76 -8.29
C LEU A 502 7.92 0.40 -9.26
N LYS A 503 7.05 1.41 -9.23
CA LYS A 503 7.17 2.62 -10.02
C LYS A 503 7.26 3.81 -9.08
N ASP A 504 8.33 4.60 -9.22
CA ASP A 504 8.34 5.99 -8.77
C ASP A 504 7.80 6.84 -9.93
N PHE A 505 6.73 7.59 -9.69
CA PHE A 505 6.15 8.47 -10.70
C PHE A 505 6.94 9.76 -10.86
N ALA A 506 7.90 10.06 -9.97
CA ALA A 506 8.62 11.32 -9.95
C ALA A 506 7.70 12.54 -9.80
N PHE A 507 6.57 12.35 -9.10
CA PHE A 507 5.52 13.35 -8.94
C PHE A 507 5.14 13.50 -7.46
N PRO A 508 5.10 14.72 -6.91
CA PRO A 508 5.48 15.96 -7.57
C PRO A 508 7.00 16.07 -7.76
N GLU A 509 7.73 15.31 -6.97
CA GLU A 509 9.18 15.16 -7.04
C GLU A 509 9.56 13.68 -6.92
N ARG A 510 10.79 13.36 -7.29
CA ARG A 510 11.34 12.01 -7.14
C ARG A 510 11.45 11.61 -5.67
N LEU A 511 11.11 10.36 -5.38
CA LEU A 511 11.36 9.79 -4.06
C LEU A 511 12.87 9.61 -3.86
N ARG A 512 13.38 10.07 -2.70
CA ARG A 512 14.76 9.79 -2.28
C ARG A 512 14.97 8.32 -2.01
N THR A 513 13.97 7.67 -1.43
CA THR A 513 13.93 6.23 -1.19
C THR A 513 12.66 5.65 -1.79
N SER A 514 12.80 4.59 -2.58
CA SER A 514 11.67 3.85 -3.16
C SER A 514 12.00 2.35 -3.13
N TRP A 515 11.78 1.72 -1.98
CA TRP A 515 12.11 0.30 -1.79
C TRP A 515 10.84 -0.50 -1.51
N LEU A 516 10.80 -1.76 -1.95
CA LEU A 516 9.68 -2.67 -1.75
C LEU A 516 10.20 -4.01 -1.26
N ALA A 517 9.65 -4.50 -0.15
CA ALA A 517 9.88 -5.85 0.35
C ALA A 517 8.62 -6.71 0.16
N VAL A 518 8.76 -7.86 -0.48
CA VAL A 518 7.71 -8.87 -0.63
C VAL A 518 7.93 -9.94 0.43
N THR A 519 6.93 -10.16 1.28
CA THR A 519 7.04 -11.07 2.43
C THR A 519 5.94 -12.11 2.46
N ARG A 520 6.23 -13.27 3.06
CA ARG A 520 5.27 -14.33 3.37
C ARG A 520 5.68 -14.99 4.68
N GLY A 521 4.75 -15.12 5.63
CA GLY A 521 5.07 -15.51 6.99
C GLY A 521 6.20 -14.65 7.56
N THR A 522 7.24 -15.30 8.05
CA THR A 522 8.44 -14.65 8.59
C THR A 522 9.59 -14.53 7.58
N THR A 523 9.30 -14.63 6.28
CA THR A 523 10.33 -14.67 5.22
C THR A 523 10.21 -13.49 4.26
N LEU A 524 11.35 -12.90 3.93
CA LEU A 524 11.51 -11.97 2.80
C LEU A 524 11.71 -12.80 1.53
N VAL A 525 10.72 -12.81 0.64
CA VAL A 525 10.73 -13.62 -0.59
C VAL A 525 11.17 -12.84 -1.81
N GLY A 526 11.15 -11.51 -1.77
CA GLY A 526 11.65 -10.65 -2.85
C GLY A 526 11.85 -9.21 -2.38
N GLN A 527 12.70 -8.46 -3.09
CA GLN A 527 12.89 -7.03 -2.83
C GLN A 527 13.16 -6.23 -4.11
N VAL A 528 12.62 -5.02 -4.19
CA VAL A 528 12.86 -4.05 -5.26
C VAL A 528 13.51 -2.82 -4.64
N ILE A 529 14.57 -2.32 -5.27
CA ILE A 529 15.23 -1.07 -4.91
C ILE A 529 15.12 -0.12 -6.10
N GLY A 530 14.50 1.04 -5.87
CA GLY A 530 14.22 2.02 -6.92
C GLY A 530 13.01 1.65 -7.78
N SER A 531 12.76 2.46 -8.80
CA SER A 531 11.74 2.18 -9.82
C SER A 531 12.20 1.05 -10.74
N SER A 532 11.97 -0.20 -10.33
CA SER A 532 12.40 -1.41 -11.02
C SER A 532 11.35 -2.52 -10.92
N ALA A 533 11.60 -3.66 -11.58
CA ALA A 533 10.78 -4.86 -11.48
C ALA A 533 11.63 -6.08 -11.11
N ILE A 534 11.09 -6.96 -10.27
CA ILE A 534 11.56 -8.35 -10.19
C ILE A 534 10.76 -9.13 -11.21
N GLN A 535 11.45 -9.67 -12.22
CA GLN A 535 10.82 -10.56 -13.19
C GLN A 535 10.91 -12.01 -12.73
N ASN A 536 9.87 -12.79 -13.04
CA ASN A 536 9.89 -14.24 -12.89
C ASN A 536 10.16 -14.71 -11.44
N LEU A 537 9.66 -13.96 -10.45
CA LEU A 537 9.77 -14.29 -9.04
C LEU A 537 8.90 -15.51 -8.73
N GLN A 538 9.52 -16.57 -8.21
CA GLN A 538 8.79 -17.77 -7.79
C GLN A 538 8.09 -17.48 -6.46
N LEU A 539 6.76 -17.47 -6.48
CA LEU A 539 5.92 -17.29 -5.29
C LEU A 539 4.99 -18.48 -5.10
N GLU A 540 4.64 -18.75 -3.85
CA GLU A 540 3.65 -19.77 -3.53
C GLU A 540 2.22 -19.21 -3.55
N ALA A 541 1.21 -20.08 -3.47
CA ALA A 541 -0.16 -19.62 -3.29
C ALA A 541 -0.38 -19.03 -1.89
N GLY A 542 -1.34 -18.11 -1.79
CA GLY A 542 -1.79 -17.53 -0.53
C GLY A 542 -1.29 -16.11 -0.27
N LEU A 543 -1.34 -15.71 0.99
CA LEU A 543 -1.11 -14.35 1.43
C LEU A 543 0.36 -13.96 1.30
N HIS A 544 0.60 -12.79 0.72
CA HIS A 544 1.87 -12.08 0.73
C HIS A 544 1.63 -10.63 1.14
N VAL A 545 2.65 -9.98 1.69
CA VAL A 545 2.61 -8.56 2.03
C VAL A 545 3.71 -7.82 1.29
N LEU A 546 3.30 -6.78 0.56
CA LEU A 546 4.15 -5.82 -0.14
C LEU A 546 4.38 -4.63 0.80
N ASN A 547 5.59 -4.49 1.30
CA ASN A 547 6.00 -3.46 2.25
C ASN A 547 6.82 -2.41 1.52
N PHE A 548 6.16 -1.33 1.11
CA PHE A 548 6.80 -0.21 0.46
C PHE A 548 7.37 0.75 1.49
N LEU A 549 8.63 1.15 1.31
CA LEU A 549 9.28 2.23 2.04
C LEU A 549 9.57 3.37 1.07
N GLY A 550 8.88 4.49 1.26
CA GLY A 550 8.95 5.65 0.38
C GLY A 550 9.32 6.91 1.15
N GLN A 551 10.41 7.57 0.79
CA GLN A 551 10.78 8.86 1.38
C GLN A 551 10.69 9.97 0.32
N PRO A 552 9.78 10.94 0.48
CA PRO A 552 9.76 12.17 -0.34
C PRO A 552 11.10 12.92 -0.34
N ALA A 553 11.33 13.80 -1.30
CA ALA A 553 12.49 14.69 -1.35
C ALA A 553 12.61 15.58 -0.10
N ALA A 554 13.76 16.23 0.12
CA ALA A 554 14.04 16.98 1.36
C ALA A 554 13.10 18.17 1.55
N ASP A 555 12.76 18.74 0.42
CA ASP A 555 11.99 19.93 0.13
C ASP A 555 10.59 19.61 -0.40
N ALA A 556 10.22 18.32 -0.46
CA ALA A 556 8.92 17.88 -0.92
C ALA A 556 8.07 17.30 0.22
N ASN A 557 6.81 17.72 0.28
CA ASN A 557 5.83 17.18 1.21
C ASN A 557 5.31 15.80 0.80
N TYR A 558 5.36 15.49 -0.50
CA TYR A 558 4.74 14.31 -1.09
C TYR A 558 5.68 13.61 -2.08
N GLY A 559 5.39 12.33 -2.33
CA GLY A 559 5.93 11.59 -3.47
C GLY A 559 4.99 10.45 -3.85
N THR A 560 4.84 10.20 -5.14
CA THR A 560 3.83 9.25 -5.66
C THR A 560 4.50 8.00 -6.22
N PHE A 561 3.97 6.84 -5.84
CA PHE A 561 4.49 5.56 -6.26
C PHE A 561 3.36 4.65 -6.75
N GLY A 562 3.72 3.59 -7.47
CA GLY A 562 2.80 2.54 -7.85
C GLY A 562 3.43 1.17 -7.74
N MET A 563 2.59 0.17 -7.51
CA MET A 563 3.02 -1.22 -7.44
C MET A 563 2.10 -2.10 -8.29
N LYS A 564 2.69 -3.11 -8.93
CA LYS A 564 1.97 -4.10 -9.72
C LYS A 564 2.49 -5.50 -9.44
N VAL A 565 1.57 -6.45 -9.30
CA VAL A 565 1.85 -7.88 -9.24
C VAL A 565 1.03 -8.53 -10.34
N ALA A 566 1.70 -9.22 -11.26
CA ALA A 566 1.05 -9.92 -12.37
C ALA A 566 1.74 -11.26 -12.63
N ASP A 567 1.01 -12.21 -13.23
CA ASP A 567 1.63 -13.44 -13.72
C ASP A 567 2.77 -13.12 -14.68
N SER A 568 3.91 -13.77 -14.50
CA SER A 568 5.06 -13.63 -15.40
C SER A 568 4.77 -14.36 -16.71
N VAL A 569 5.03 -13.70 -17.83
CA VAL A 569 4.84 -14.31 -19.15
C VAL A 569 6.13 -15.04 -19.56
N ALA A 570 6.02 -16.33 -19.85
CA ALA A 570 7.16 -17.13 -20.30
C ALA A 570 7.75 -16.58 -21.62
N PRO A 571 9.09 -16.57 -21.79
CA PRO A 571 9.70 -16.18 -23.04
C PRO A 571 9.27 -17.11 -24.17
N PRO A 572 9.32 -16.65 -25.43
CA PRO A 572 9.15 -17.53 -26.58
C PRO A 572 10.10 -18.72 -26.54
N VAL A 573 9.74 -19.80 -27.22
CA VAL A 573 10.65 -20.92 -27.49
C VAL A 573 10.73 -21.10 -28.99
N VAL A 574 11.93 -21.01 -29.56
CA VAL A 574 12.17 -21.23 -30.99
C VAL A 574 13.11 -22.42 -31.21
N THR A 575 12.76 -23.24 -32.21
CA THR A 575 13.61 -24.32 -32.70
C THR A 575 13.90 -24.10 -34.17
N LEU A 576 15.13 -24.36 -34.61
CA LEU A 576 15.56 -24.26 -36.01
C LEU A 576 16.37 -25.51 -36.37
N ALA A 577 16.04 -26.13 -37.50
CA ALA A 577 16.77 -27.26 -38.06
C ALA A 577 16.96 -27.11 -39.57
N ALA A 578 17.99 -27.76 -40.10
CA ALA A 578 18.27 -27.84 -41.53
C ALA A 578 18.31 -29.30 -41.98
N SER A 579 17.69 -29.62 -43.12
CA SER A 579 17.73 -30.96 -43.70
C SER A 579 17.88 -30.87 -45.22
N PRO A 580 19.01 -31.33 -45.80
CA PRO A 580 20.19 -31.91 -45.12
C PRO A 580 21.10 -30.84 -44.46
N THR A 581 21.81 -31.21 -43.39
CA THR A 581 22.83 -30.34 -42.72
C THR A 581 24.18 -30.31 -43.46
N SER A 582 24.34 -31.14 -44.49
CA SER A 582 25.49 -31.10 -45.39
C SER A 582 25.03 -31.23 -46.84
N VAL A 583 25.51 -30.32 -47.69
CA VAL A 583 25.15 -30.24 -49.10
C VAL A 583 26.39 -30.13 -49.97
N THR A 584 26.30 -30.52 -51.23
CA THR A 584 27.35 -30.22 -52.22
C THR A 584 27.24 -28.77 -52.68
N SER A 585 28.36 -28.11 -53.01
CA SER A 585 28.37 -26.74 -53.54
C SER A 585 27.38 -26.58 -54.71
N GLY A 586 26.50 -25.58 -54.61
CA GLY A 586 25.41 -25.31 -55.54
C GLY A 586 24.08 -26.00 -55.24
N GLN A 587 23.99 -26.81 -54.18
CA GLN A 587 22.73 -27.41 -53.70
C GLN A 587 22.07 -26.56 -52.59
N THR A 588 20.80 -26.84 -52.31
CA THR A 588 19.99 -26.16 -51.28
C THR A 588 19.74 -27.07 -50.08
N THR A 589 19.32 -26.49 -48.96
CA THR A 589 18.80 -27.21 -47.79
C THR A 589 17.39 -26.73 -47.46
N THR A 590 16.58 -27.55 -46.78
CA THR A 590 15.30 -27.11 -46.22
C THR A 590 15.50 -26.76 -44.75
N LEU A 591 15.25 -25.50 -44.41
CA LEU A 591 15.18 -25.01 -43.04
C LEU A 591 13.77 -25.24 -42.50
N THR A 592 13.64 -25.77 -41.29
CA THR A 592 12.36 -25.91 -40.60
C THR A 592 12.47 -25.28 -39.22
N TRP A 593 11.52 -24.41 -38.88
CA TRP A 593 11.45 -23.82 -37.54
C TRP A 593 10.03 -23.85 -36.98
N SER A 594 9.97 -23.81 -35.65
CA SER A 594 8.74 -23.65 -34.90
C SER A 594 9.01 -22.75 -33.70
N ALA A 595 8.20 -21.69 -33.58
CA ALA A 595 8.21 -20.77 -32.46
C ALA A 595 6.88 -20.80 -31.72
N THR A 596 6.92 -21.04 -30.41
CA THR A 596 5.76 -20.99 -29.51
C THR A 596 5.89 -19.79 -28.58
N GLY A 597 4.79 -19.05 -28.34
CA GLY A 597 4.79 -17.85 -27.47
C GLY A 597 5.38 -16.58 -28.11
N ALA A 598 5.88 -16.65 -29.34
CA ALA A 598 6.34 -15.51 -30.12
C ALA A 598 5.19 -14.80 -30.85
N THR A 599 5.29 -13.49 -31.03
CA THR A 599 4.44 -12.67 -31.91
C THR A 599 5.11 -12.36 -33.25
N SER A 600 6.44 -12.42 -33.31
CA SER A 600 7.21 -12.17 -34.54
C SER A 600 8.52 -12.94 -34.54
N CYS A 601 8.99 -13.36 -35.72
CA CYS A 601 10.32 -13.94 -35.89
C CYS A 601 11.06 -13.25 -37.04
N SER A 602 12.36 -13.02 -36.88
CA SER A 602 13.25 -12.45 -37.89
C SER A 602 14.48 -13.33 -38.11
N ALA A 603 14.77 -13.61 -39.36
CA ALA A 603 15.94 -14.39 -39.77
C ALA A 603 17.17 -13.51 -40.03
N ALA A 604 18.36 -14.06 -39.78
CA ALA A 604 19.66 -13.48 -40.10
C ALA A 604 20.69 -14.56 -40.54
N GLY A 605 21.82 -14.12 -41.10
CA GLY A 605 22.87 -15.01 -41.61
C GLY A 605 22.64 -15.42 -43.07
N GLY A 606 22.51 -16.72 -43.33
CA GLY A 606 22.30 -17.31 -44.66
C GLY A 606 20.94 -17.06 -45.32
N TRP A 607 20.09 -16.34 -44.63
CA TRP A 607 18.71 -15.99 -44.95
C TRP A 607 18.36 -14.70 -44.20
N SER A 608 17.26 -14.06 -44.55
CA SER A 608 16.88 -12.78 -43.94
C SER A 608 15.38 -12.52 -43.95
N GLY A 609 14.98 -11.49 -43.20
CA GLY A 609 13.63 -10.92 -43.20
C GLY A 609 12.70 -11.53 -42.17
N SER A 610 11.47 -11.01 -42.13
CA SER A 610 10.40 -11.50 -41.25
C SER A 610 9.96 -12.90 -41.68
N LYS A 611 9.76 -13.78 -40.69
CA LYS A 611 9.33 -15.17 -40.87
C LYS A 611 7.99 -15.40 -40.16
N ALA A 612 7.19 -16.28 -40.74
CA ALA A 612 6.03 -16.84 -40.03
C ALA A 612 6.48 -17.55 -38.75
N LEU A 613 5.60 -17.72 -37.76
CA LEU A 613 5.95 -18.39 -36.49
C LEU A 613 6.33 -19.86 -36.66
N THR A 614 5.88 -20.47 -37.76
CA THR A 614 6.24 -21.83 -38.15
C THR A 614 6.45 -21.87 -39.65
N GLY A 615 7.42 -22.64 -40.12
CA GLY A 615 7.57 -22.84 -41.55
C GLY A 615 8.69 -23.78 -41.92
N PRO A 616 8.58 -24.41 -43.09
CA PRO A 616 9.74 -24.74 -43.90
C PRO A 616 10.09 -23.58 -44.86
N GLU A 617 11.38 -23.33 -45.08
CA GLU A 617 11.91 -22.46 -46.14
C GLU A 617 13.11 -23.14 -46.79
N THR A 618 13.17 -23.15 -48.12
CA THR A 618 14.33 -23.70 -48.82
C THR A 618 15.38 -22.60 -48.99
N SER A 619 16.63 -22.89 -48.63
CA SER A 619 17.74 -21.94 -48.78
C SER A 619 17.99 -21.63 -50.26
N VAL A 620 18.69 -20.52 -50.50
CA VAL A 620 19.41 -20.34 -51.78
C VAL A 620 20.47 -21.43 -51.96
N ALA A 621 20.95 -21.61 -53.19
CA ALA A 621 22.04 -22.54 -53.48
C ALA A 621 23.31 -22.14 -52.71
N LEU A 622 23.85 -23.04 -51.91
CA LEU A 622 24.96 -22.75 -51.00
C LEU A 622 26.30 -23.08 -51.65
N THR A 623 27.23 -22.12 -51.65
CA THR A 623 28.59 -22.29 -52.20
C THR A 623 29.67 -22.36 -51.13
N ALA A 624 29.36 -21.98 -49.89
CA ALA A 624 30.21 -22.04 -48.71
C ALA A 624 29.40 -22.41 -47.46
N ASN A 625 30.06 -22.86 -46.40
CA ASN A 625 29.41 -23.12 -45.11
C ASN A 625 28.61 -21.89 -44.67
N THR A 626 27.34 -22.09 -44.38
CA THR A 626 26.40 -21.00 -44.13
C THR A 626 25.66 -21.26 -42.82
N THR A 627 25.69 -20.28 -41.92
CA THR A 627 24.91 -20.30 -40.67
C THR A 627 23.61 -19.54 -40.87
N PHE A 628 22.51 -20.15 -40.45
CA PHE A 628 21.16 -19.61 -40.49
C PHE A 628 20.72 -19.35 -39.05
N GLU A 629 20.29 -18.13 -38.76
CA GLU A 629 19.85 -17.69 -37.42
C GLU A 629 18.40 -17.22 -37.49
N ILE A 630 17.62 -17.47 -36.44
CA ILE A 630 16.28 -16.93 -36.25
C ILE A 630 16.15 -16.38 -34.83
N GLU A 631 15.67 -15.15 -34.72
CA GLU A 631 15.28 -14.54 -33.44
C GLU A 631 13.77 -14.41 -33.43
N CYS A 632 13.12 -14.85 -32.35
CA CYS A 632 11.70 -14.74 -32.15
C CYS A 632 11.39 -13.93 -30.89
N VAL A 633 10.48 -12.96 -31.02
CA VAL A 633 10.08 -12.03 -29.97
C VAL A 633 8.60 -12.23 -29.65
N GLY A 634 8.26 -12.21 -28.37
CA GLY A 634 6.90 -12.30 -27.86
C GLY A 634 6.73 -11.55 -26.53
N PRO A 635 5.53 -11.60 -25.92
CA PRO A 635 5.22 -10.80 -24.73
C PRO A 635 6.09 -11.14 -23.51
N GLY A 636 6.64 -12.35 -23.43
CA GLY A 636 7.58 -12.77 -22.39
C GLY A 636 9.06 -12.55 -22.70
N GLY A 637 9.40 -11.88 -23.82
CA GLY A 637 10.78 -11.57 -24.20
C GLY A 637 11.18 -12.12 -25.56
N ARG A 638 12.40 -12.62 -25.69
CA ARG A 638 12.96 -13.15 -26.95
C ARG A 638 13.68 -14.48 -26.74
N ASP A 639 13.75 -15.27 -27.80
CA ASP A 639 14.55 -16.49 -27.91
C ASP A 639 15.17 -16.60 -29.30
N ASP A 640 16.33 -17.24 -29.41
CA ASP A 640 17.08 -17.37 -30.65
C ASP A 640 17.52 -18.82 -30.94
N ALA A 641 17.61 -19.17 -32.22
CA ALA A 641 18.11 -20.47 -32.66
C ALA A 641 18.99 -20.32 -33.90
N SER A 642 20.03 -21.16 -34.01
CA SER A 642 20.93 -21.19 -35.16
C SER A 642 21.22 -22.60 -35.65
N VAL A 643 21.45 -22.75 -36.95
CA VAL A 643 21.90 -23.99 -37.58
C VAL A 643 22.92 -23.69 -38.67
N THR A 644 24.03 -24.44 -38.69
CA THR A 644 25.05 -24.32 -39.74
C THR A 644 24.95 -25.47 -40.73
N VAL A 645 24.89 -25.14 -42.02
CA VAL A 645 24.92 -26.12 -43.12
C VAL A 645 26.31 -26.15 -43.74
N THR A 646 26.88 -27.35 -43.78
CA THR A 646 28.24 -27.57 -44.31
C THR A 646 28.20 -27.81 -45.81
N VAL A 647 28.98 -27.05 -46.58
CA VAL A 647 29.09 -27.20 -48.04
C VAL A 647 30.33 -27.99 -48.39
N ASN A 648 30.14 -29.17 -48.97
CA ASN A 648 31.21 -29.99 -49.51
C ASN A 648 31.52 -29.57 -50.95
N ALA A 649 32.79 -29.60 -51.35
CA ALA A 649 33.18 -29.32 -52.72
C ALA A 649 32.46 -30.26 -53.70
N ALA A 650 31.99 -29.73 -54.82
CA ALA A 650 31.49 -30.56 -55.90
C ALA A 650 32.62 -31.48 -56.37
N ALA A 651 32.40 -32.80 -56.31
CA ALA A 651 33.29 -33.74 -56.95
C ALA A 651 33.38 -33.33 -58.43
N LEU A 652 34.55 -32.85 -58.85
CA LEU A 652 34.80 -32.57 -60.27
C LEU A 652 34.52 -33.88 -61.01
N ARG A 653 33.39 -33.95 -61.71
CA ARG A 653 33.23 -34.92 -62.78
C ARG A 653 34.29 -34.55 -63.80
N ARG A 654 35.44 -35.22 -63.71
CA ARG A 654 36.40 -35.37 -64.81
C ARG A 654 35.64 -36.04 -65.97
N GLY A 655 34.88 -35.25 -66.70
CA GLY A 655 34.46 -35.58 -68.05
C GLY A 655 35.59 -35.21 -68.99
N GLY A 656 36.19 -36.22 -69.63
CA GLY A 656 37.05 -36.03 -70.81
C GLY A 656 38.49 -36.48 -70.64
N GLY A 657 38.77 -37.72 -71.05
CA GLY A 657 40.12 -38.25 -71.26
C GLY A 657 40.08 -39.74 -71.52
N GLY A 658 39.81 -40.15 -72.75
CA GLY A 658 39.73 -41.56 -73.15
C GLY A 658 41.03 -42.29 -72.82
N ALA A 659 40.96 -43.29 -71.95
CA ALA A 659 41.97 -44.33 -71.87
C ALA A 659 41.64 -45.37 -72.95
N MET A 660 42.42 -45.38 -74.03
CA MET A 660 42.46 -46.55 -74.90
C MET A 660 43.17 -47.69 -74.16
N ASP A 661 42.52 -48.85 -74.17
CA ASP A 661 43.00 -50.10 -73.61
C ASP A 661 44.41 -50.47 -74.12
N PRO A 662 45.36 -50.83 -73.24
CA PRO A 662 46.67 -51.37 -73.63
C PRO A 662 46.62 -52.53 -74.67
N PRO A 663 45.64 -53.46 -74.66
CA PRO A 663 45.55 -54.48 -75.70
C PRO A 663 45.17 -53.94 -77.09
N LEU A 664 44.45 -52.81 -77.21
CA LEU A 664 44.04 -52.24 -78.49
C LEU A 664 45.21 -51.58 -79.25
N LEU A 665 46.16 -50.98 -78.52
CA LEU A 665 47.38 -50.39 -79.07
C LEU A 665 48.33 -51.44 -79.66
N VAL A 666 48.39 -52.64 -79.06
CA VAL A 666 49.20 -53.76 -79.59
C VAL A 666 48.59 -54.32 -80.88
N SER A 667 47.26 -54.42 -80.98
CA SER A 667 46.59 -54.85 -82.21
C SER A 667 46.72 -53.86 -83.37
N LEU A 668 46.76 -52.54 -83.11
CA LEU A 668 46.91 -51.53 -84.17
C LEU A 668 48.36 -51.49 -84.73
N LEU A 669 49.37 -51.73 -83.89
CA LEU A 669 50.78 -51.88 -84.31
C LEU A 669 51.05 -53.20 -85.06
N ALA A 670 50.32 -54.27 -84.75
CA ALA A 670 50.37 -55.52 -85.50
C ALA A 670 49.74 -55.38 -86.91
N LEU A 671 48.65 -54.63 -87.05
CA LEU A 671 47.99 -54.39 -88.34
C LEU A 671 48.80 -53.48 -89.28
N LEU A 672 49.55 -52.50 -88.76
CA LEU A 672 50.44 -51.65 -89.59
C LEU A 672 51.74 -52.36 -90.03
N SER A 673 52.21 -53.36 -89.29
CA SER A 673 53.38 -54.17 -89.70
C SER A 673 53.03 -55.26 -90.74
N LEU A 674 51.78 -55.73 -90.78
CA LEU A 674 51.27 -56.63 -91.82
C LEU A 674 50.92 -55.91 -93.14
N ALA A 675 50.56 -54.62 -93.10
CA ALA A 675 50.28 -53.82 -94.31
C ALA A 675 51.54 -53.36 -95.06
N THR A 676 52.69 -53.27 -94.38
CA THR A 676 53.99 -52.88 -95.00
C THR A 676 54.80 -54.07 -95.52
N ALA A 677 54.45 -55.31 -95.14
CA ALA A 677 55.07 -56.53 -95.65
C ALA A 677 54.46 -57.08 -96.96
N ARG A 678 53.28 -56.58 -97.40
CA ARG A 678 52.62 -57.02 -98.66
C ARG A 678 52.96 -56.20 -99.91
N ARG A 679 53.91 -55.25 -99.84
CA ARG A 679 54.42 -54.47 -101.00
C ARG A 679 55.85 -54.82 -101.45
N ARG A 680 56.44 -55.93 -100.95
CA ARG A 680 57.74 -56.45 -101.42
C ARG A 680 57.69 -57.98 -101.66
N SER A 681 56.89 -58.45 -102.62
CA SER A 681 57.02 -59.83 -103.14
C SER A 681 56.24 -60.10 -104.45
N ILE A 682 56.39 -59.24 -105.47
CA ILE A 682 56.13 -59.61 -106.88
C ILE A 682 57.27 -59.05 -107.74
N LEU A 683 58.38 -59.78 -107.79
CA LEU A 683 59.43 -59.75 -108.82
C LEU A 683 60.27 -61.02 -108.66
N ARG A 684 59.68 -62.16 -109.07
CA ARG A 684 60.29 -63.29 -109.78
C ARG A 684 59.26 -64.39 -109.98
#